data_AF-A0A2H6FH70-F1
#
_entry.id   AF-A0A2H6FH70-F1
#
_cell.length_a   1.000
_cell.length_b   1.000
_cell.length_c   1.000
_cell.angle_alpha   90.00
_cell.angle_beta   90.00
_cell.angle_gamma   90.00
#
_symmetry.space_group_name_H-M   'P 1'
#
loop_
_entity.id
_entity.type
_entity.pdbx_description
1 polymer ?
#
loop_
_entity_poly.entity_id
_entity_poly.type
_entity_poly.pdbx_seq_one_letter_code
_entity_poly.pdbx_strand_id
1 'polypeptide(L)'
;MNEAFSSVIKKLISSGDIAEDLLKLNITDQFLSDDSHGEAPLKRLNAAFLLMLSGRSHPLFDKAASYIEDRKSDPRWTERAEFYLQAVGDIHREIEGACSLDSDLGRRLKELSLLFEDGRAPYDGMETIDRVRTVFFPEGVGVSRNREELIRTLRDRRRIKITRLNPVPITDPAREVLFTSNVLLTLPPEGTDIGSFDIGPSLREHLMDVFREEQLYWYDHPVQIGVEIEKNEVVYGLRGLAEALRFEKQRGTVQASSGLNCILSVSVTHRGLQSCAKEYIEGELRKAKGTEDLKVYIFTEADTTALVEEILAPVARRFLGYDGEALLKGVFGVDGEYGRHYSFLKAVTALWQVFIDPEVGAAFKIDLDQVFPQSELVGETGLSAFEHLKSPLWGAEGLDSDGDPVHLGMLAGALVNERDIGKSIFTPDVGFPSEEIRGDELIFYSTLPQALSTEAEMMTRYDGDPLDGCNCCIQRVHVTGGTTGILIGSLRRYRPFTPTFIGRAEDQAYIMSVLFREPPPYLRYVHKDGLVMRHDKEVFAGEAIKSAALGKTVGDYIRLVWFSLYARALPWPARRTKALLDPFTGCFISPMPFTMAYLRLALKAATFFENRDERGYELLKTGIGRLRKISGVTGGNPGLVKDLYSREKEAWDVYYDALDAVEKALKGNDPFAVKLKKRAEEIVRGTRIEIEA
;
A
#
# COMPACT_ATOMS: atom_id res chain seq x y z
N MET A 1 -3.27 -24.45 24.35
CA MET A 1 -2.85 -24.09 22.97
C MET A 1 -1.42 -23.58 22.99
N ASN A 2 -1.08 -22.71 23.96
CA ASN A 2 0.28 -22.21 24.15
C ASN A 2 1.36 -23.30 24.24
N GLU A 3 1.11 -24.43 24.91
CA GLU A 3 2.07 -25.55 24.92
C GLU A 3 2.36 -26.11 23.52
N ALA A 4 1.33 -26.31 22.70
CA ALA A 4 1.50 -26.78 21.32
C ALA A 4 2.25 -25.74 20.46
N PHE A 5 1.95 -24.45 20.64
CA PHE A 5 2.70 -23.38 19.98
C PHE A 5 4.16 -23.36 20.41
N SER A 6 4.45 -23.42 21.71
CA SER A 6 5.81 -23.46 22.23
C SER A 6 6.58 -24.69 21.73
N SER A 7 5.92 -25.85 21.62
CA SER A 7 6.51 -27.06 21.03
C SER A 7 6.90 -26.84 19.56
N VAL A 8 6.02 -26.20 18.78
CA VAL A 8 6.30 -25.82 17.39
C VAL A 8 7.47 -24.84 17.29
N ILE A 9 7.44 -23.73 18.03
CA ILE A 9 8.53 -22.74 18.02
C ILE A 9 9.86 -23.37 18.45
N LYS A 10 9.85 -24.20 19.51
CA LYS A 10 11.02 -24.94 19.95
C LYS A 10 11.62 -25.73 18.80
N LYS A 11 10.83 -26.51 18.08
CA LYS A 11 11.35 -27.30 16.96
C LYS A 11 11.91 -26.41 15.84
N LEU A 12 11.27 -25.28 15.57
CA LEU A 12 11.75 -24.34 14.55
C LEU A 12 13.11 -23.71 14.90
N ILE A 13 13.45 -23.51 16.18
CA ILE A 13 14.69 -22.80 16.57
C ILE A 13 15.80 -23.69 17.18
N SER A 14 15.57 -24.99 17.40
CA SER A 14 16.42 -25.84 18.25
C SER A 14 17.24 -26.93 17.51
N SER A 15 17.49 -26.85 16.21
CA SER A 15 18.14 -27.96 15.49
C SER A 15 19.63 -28.15 15.80
N GLY A 16 20.34 -27.15 16.33
CA GLY A 16 21.76 -27.25 16.72
C GLY A 16 22.75 -27.40 15.54
N ASP A 17 22.31 -27.92 14.40
CA ASP A 17 22.97 -27.89 13.10
C ASP A 17 22.16 -27.02 12.12
N ILE A 18 22.81 -26.02 11.52
CA ILE A 18 22.22 -25.08 10.56
C ILE A 18 21.80 -25.81 9.28
N ALA A 19 22.50 -26.88 8.89
CA ALA A 19 22.19 -27.66 7.69
C ALA A 19 20.88 -28.47 7.83
N GLU A 20 20.48 -28.79 9.06
CA GLU A 20 19.26 -29.53 9.38
C GLU A 20 18.14 -28.61 9.93
N ASP A 21 18.41 -27.31 10.07
CA ASP A 21 17.45 -26.32 10.56
C ASP A 21 16.49 -25.87 9.44
N LEU A 22 15.19 -25.87 9.73
CA LEU A 22 14.17 -25.31 8.84
C LEU A 22 14.32 -23.78 8.70
N LEU A 23 14.80 -23.09 9.73
CA LEU A 23 15.02 -21.64 9.69
C LEU A 23 16.40 -21.27 9.16
N LYS A 24 17.39 -22.18 9.25
CA LYS A 24 18.81 -21.95 8.98
C LYS A 24 19.41 -20.83 9.82
N LEU A 25 19.09 -20.82 11.12
CA LEU A 25 19.50 -19.80 12.09
C LEU A 25 19.94 -20.46 13.41
N ASN A 26 21.12 -20.09 13.94
CA ASN A 26 21.55 -20.62 15.23
C ASN A 26 21.16 -19.68 16.39
N ILE A 27 19.88 -19.70 16.77
CA ILE A 27 19.37 -18.82 17.84
C ILE A 27 20.07 -19.06 19.18
N THR A 28 20.46 -20.30 19.47
CA THR A 28 21.20 -20.63 20.70
C THR A 28 22.57 -19.98 20.70
N ASP A 29 23.32 -20.07 19.59
CA ASP A 29 24.62 -19.40 19.46
C ASP A 29 24.46 -17.88 19.54
N GLN A 30 23.47 -17.29 18.87
CA GLN A 30 23.21 -15.85 18.94
C GLN A 30 22.92 -15.35 20.37
N PHE A 31 22.37 -16.19 21.24
CA PHE A 31 22.14 -15.86 22.65
C PHE A 31 23.38 -16.03 23.53
N LEU A 32 24.19 -17.07 23.25
CA LEU A 32 25.36 -17.45 24.05
C LEU A 32 26.66 -16.75 23.62
N SER A 33 26.74 -16.24 22.39
CA SER A 33 27.91 -15.56 21.86
C SER A 33 28.23 -14.30 22.68
N ASP A 34 29.43 -14.25 23.26
CA ASP A 34 29.96 -13.05 23.91
C ASP A 34 30.67 -12.17 22.87
N ASP A 35 29.88 -11.50 22.04
CA ASP A 35 30.41 -10.48 21.12
C ASP A 35 30.73 -9.20 21.92
N SER A 36 31.98 -8.73 21.90
CA SER A 36 32.44 -7.55 22.64
C SER A 36 32.07 -6.20 22.00
N HIS A 37 31.15 -6.19 21.04
CA HIS A 37 30.66 -4.97 20.37
C HIS A 37 29.50 -4.34 21.16
N GLY A 38 29.38 -3.01 21.14
CA GLY A 38 28.41 -2.25 21.93
C GLY A 38 26.93 -2.63 21.71
N GLU A 39 26.62 -3.27 20.58
CA GLU A 39 25.27 -3.65 20.16
C GLU A 39 24.92 -5.13 20.44
N ALA A 40 25.88 -5.94 20.87
CA ALA A 40 25.68 -7.34 21.25
C ALA A 40 24.50 -7.58 22.24
N PRO A 41 24.16 -6.66 23.18
CA PRO A 41 23.01 -6.85 24.04
C PRO A 41 21.67 -6.95 23.31
N LEU A 42 21.49 -6.25 22.17
CA LEU A 42 20.21 -6.26 21.43
C LEU A 42 20.02 -7.56 20.65
N LYS A 43 21.09 -8.09 20.03
CA LYS A 43 21.12 -9.43 19.43
C LYS A 43 20.71 -10.49 20.45
N ARG A 44 21.29 -10.44 21.66
CA ARG A 44 20.98 -11.38 22.75
C ARG A 44 19.56 -11.22 23.29
N LEU A 45 19.02 -9.99 23.36
CA LEU A 45 17.62 -9.76 23.72
C LEU A 45 16.65 -10.40 22.71
N ASN A 46 16.93 -10.23 21.41
CA ASN A 46 16.14 -10.86 20.34
C ASN A 46 16.17 -12.39 20.42
N ALA A 47 17.36 -12.98 20.60
CA ALA A 47 17.50 -14.42 20.76
C ALA A 47 16.82 -14.93 22.04
N ALA A 48 16.94 -14.21 23.17
CA ALA A 48 16.26 -14.53 24.41
C ALA A 48 14.73 -14.54 24.26
N PHE A 49 14.17 -13.60 23.51
CA PHE A 49 12.74 -13.56 23.20
C PHE A 49 12.27 -14.82 22.46
N LEU A 50 12.98 -15.23 21.40
CA LEU A 50 12.66 -16.45 20.64
C LEU A 50 12.79 -17.71 21.52
N LEU A 51 13.81 -17.78 22.38
CA LEU A 51 13.99 -18.87 23.35
C LEU A 51 12.87 -18.93 24.39
N MET A 52 12.36 -17.78 24.85
CA MET A 52 11.20 -17.73 25.76
C MET A 52 9.93 -18.27 25.10
N LEU A 53 9.70 -18.00 23.81
CA LEU A 53 8.54 -18.53 23.08
C LEU A 53 8.54 -20.06 22.96
N SER A 54 9.71 -20.70 23.03
CA SER A 54 9.87 -22.16 23.05
C SER A 54 9.38 -22.83 24.35
N GLY A 55 9.04 -22.04 25.36
CA GLY A 55 8.52 -22.50 26.64
C GLY A 55 9.57 -23.17 27.54
N ARG A 56 9.16 -23.49 28.77
CA ARG A 56 10.04 -24.02 29.84
C ARG A 56 10.74 -25.34 29.52
N SER A 57 10.31 -26.05 28.48
CA SER A 57 10.96 -27.28 28.03
C SER A 57 12.27 -27.04 27.27
N HIS A 58 12.57 -25.80 26.89
CA HIS A 58 13.84 -25.44 26.24
C HIS A 58 14.95 -25.26 27.30
N PRO A 59 16.14 -25.86 27.14
CA PRO A 59 17.21 -25.80 28.17
C PRO A 59 17.67 -24.39 28.56
N LEU A 60 17.56 -23.44 27.63
CA LEU A 60 17.94 -22.04 27.85
C LEU A 60 16.80 -21.11 28.27
N PHE A 61 15.58 -21.63 28.50
CA PHE A 61 14.42 -20.79 28.82
C PHE A 61 14.65 -19.89 30.04
N ASP A 62 15.05 -20.47 31.18
CA ASP A 62 15.22 -19.70 32.42
C ASP A 62 16.34 -18.67 32.29
N LYS A 63 17.44 -19.03 31.61
CA LYS A 63 18.57 -18.12 31.34
C LYS A 63 18.14 -16.95 30.44
N ALA A 64 17.35 -17.22 29.41
CA ALA A 64 16.79 -16.19 28.53
C ALA A 64 15.84 -15.25 29.27
N ALA A 65 14.93 -15.80 30.09
CA ALA A 65 14.00 -15.01 30.89
C ALA A 65 14.73 -14.10 31.90
N SER A 66 15.70 -14.63 32.63
CA SER A 66 16.53 -13.82 33.54
C SER A 66 17.28 -12.72 32.79
N TYR A 67 17.84 -13.02 31.61
CA TYR A 67 18.55 -12.03 30.82
C TYR A 67 17.66 -10.84 30.42
N ILE A 68 16.41 -11.07 29.98
CA ILE A 68 15.51 -9.97 29.64
C ILE A 68 15.13 -9.15 30.88
N GLU A 69 14.84 -9.79 32.02
CA GLU A 69 14.49 -9.07 33.24
C GLU A 69 15.67 -8.24 33.79
N ASP A 70 16.90 -8.76 33.72
CA ASP A 70 18.11 -8.02 34.10
C ASP A 70 18.27 -6.75 33.22
N ARG A 71 18.02 -6.86 31.91
CA ARG A 71 18.14 -5.73 30.97
C ARG A 71 17.06 -4.68 31.12
N LYS A 72 15.94 -5.01 31.76
CA LYS A 72 14.90 -4.04 32.12
C LYS A 72 15.42 -2.98 33.09
N SER A 73 16.41 -3.34 33.91
CA SER A 73 17.03 -2.44 34.89
C SER A 73 18.16 -1.58 34.32
N ASP A 74 18.59 -1.80 33.06
CA ASP A 74 19.55 -0.95 32.35
C ASP A 74 18.79 0.08 31.49
N PRO A 75 18.84 1.39 31.80
CA PRO A 75 18.09 2.43 31.08
C PRO A 75 18.28 2.44 29.56
N ARG A 76 19.41 1.91 29.06
CA ARG A 76 19.68 1.81 27.61
C ARG A 76 18.80 0.75 26.94
N TRP A 77 18.43 -0.29 27.67
CA TRP A 77 17.75 -1.48 27.15
C TRP A 77 16.34 -1.68 27.69
N THR A 78 15.93 -0.94 28.74
CA THR A 78 14.63 -1.05 29.41
C THR A 78 13.48 -1.12 28.40
N GLU A 79 13.39 -0.16 27.49
CA GLU A 79 12.32 -0.09 26.49
C GLU A 79 12.25 -1.35 25.60
N ARG A 80 13.40 -1.91 25.20
CA ARG A 80 13.46 -3.09 24.32
C ARG A 80 13.14 -4.36 25.10
N ALA A 81 13.61 -4.46 26.34
CA ALA A 81 13.29 -5.57 27.24
C ALA A 81 11.79 -5.62 27.56
N GLU A 82 11.18 -4.48 27.91
CA GLU A 82 9.74 -4.36 28.16
C GLU A 82 8.91 -4.75 26.94
N PHE A 83 9.33 -4.32 25.74
CA PHE A 83 8.66 -4.70 24.51
C PHE A 83 8.60 -6.22 24.33
N TYR A 84 9.73 -6.92 24.48
CA TYR A 84 9.76 -8.37 24.32
C TYR A 84 8.95 -9.11 25.38
N LEU A 85 8.97 -8.65 26.65
CA LEU A 85 8.13 -9.22 27.70
C LEU A 85 6.64 -9.05 27.38
N GLN A 86 6.25 -7.86 26.91
CA GLN A 86 4.88 -7.60 26.49
C GLN A 86 4.51 -8.48 25.28
N ALA A 87 5.39 -8.59 24.29
CA ALA A 87 5.18 -9.39 23.09
C ALA A 87 4.93 -10.87 23.40
N VAL A 88 5.66 -11.47 24.35
CA VAL A 88 5.40 -12.86 24.80
C VAL A 88 3.97 -12.99 25.35
N GLY A 89 3.54 -12.04 26.19
CA GLY A 89 2.18 -12.03 26.74
C GLY A 89 1.10 -11.81 25.68
N ASP A 90 1.33 -10.92 24.72
CA ASP A 90 0.44 -10.66 23.60
C ASP A 90 0.27 -11.90 22.71
N ILE A 91 1.38 -12.57 22.36
CA ILE A 91 1.39 -13.80 21.56
C ILE A 91 0.55 -14.88 22.22
N HIS A 92 0.77 -15.15 23.51
CA HIS A 92 0.03 -16.19 24.21
C HIS A 92 -1.48 -15.92 24.26
N ARG A 93 -1.88 -14.67 24.49
CA ARG A 93 -3.31 -14.27 24.47
C ARG A 93 -3.90 -14.38 23.06
N GLU A 94 -3.17 -13.92 22.04
CA GLU A 94 -3.65 -13.91 20.67
C GLU A 94 -3.81 -15.32 20.11
N ILE A 95 -2.89 -16.24 20.38
CA ILE A 95 -2.99 -17.64 19.97
C ILE A 95 -4.19 -18.32 20.62
N GLU A 96 -4.37 -18.15 21.93
CA GLU A 96 -5.53 -18.71 22.63
C GLU A 96 -6.84 -18.15 22.08
N GLY A 97 -6.92 -16.82 21.90
CA GLY A 97 -8.07 -16.16 21.32
C GLY A 97 -8.36 -16.64 19.89
N ALA A 98 -7.36 -16.67 19.01
CA ALA A 98 -7.50 -17.08 17.63
C ALA A 98 -7.94 -18.55 17.50
N CYS A 99 -7.33 -19.46 18.26
CA CYS A 99 -7.71 -20.88 18.25
C CYS A 99 -9.08 -21.14 18.88
N SER A 100 -9.55 -20.27 19.79
CA SER A 100 -10.90 -20.36 20.35
C SER A 100 -11.97 -19.92 19.35
N LEU A 101 -11.66 -18.93 18.51
CA LEU A 101 -12.55 -18.41 17.48
C LEU A 101 -12.52 -19.26 16.20
N ASP A 102 -11.38 -19.87 15.89
CA ASP A 102 -11.18 -20.76 14.75
C ASP A 102 -10.65 -22.11 15.23
N SER A 103 -11.57 -23.06 15.43
CA SER A 103 -11.24 -24.42 15.84
C SER A 103 -10.35 -25.17 14.83
N ASP A 104 -10.40 -24.79 13.55
CA ASP A 104 -9.58 -25.43 12.52
C ASP A 104 -8.12 -24.97 12.62
N LEU A 105 -7.87 -23.70 12.93
CA LEU A 105 -6.53 -23.21 13.28
C LEU A 105 -5.98 -23.95 14.50
N GLY A 106 -6.78 -24.08 15.56
CA GLY A 106 -6.38 -24.80 16.77
C GLY A 106 -6.06 -26.28 16.53
N ARG A 107 -6.80 -26.93 15.62
CA ARG A 107 -6.52 -28.30 15.17
C ARG A 107 -5.20 -28.40 14.41
N ARG A 108 -4.99 -27.55 13.40
CA ARG A 108 -3.75 -27.50 12.60
C ARG A 108 -2.51 -27.29 13.46
N LEU A 109 -2.59 -26.40 14.46
CA LEU A 109 -1.50 -26.15 15.41
C LEU A 109 -1.13 -27.40 16.23
N LYS A 110 -2.13 -28.14 16.74
CA LYS A 110 -1.89 -29.38 17.49
C LYS A 110 -1.29 -30.47 16.60
N GLU A 111 -1.81 -30.61 15.39
CA GLU A 111 -1.29 -31.59 14.42
C GLU A 111 0.17 -31.30 14.06
N LEU A 112 0.53 -30.03 13.87
CA LEU A 112 1.91 -29.61 13.64
C LEU A 112 2.83 -29.89 14.85
N SER A 113 2.35 -29.62 16.06
CA SER A 113 3.07 -29.95 17.30
C SER A 113 3.37 -31.44 17.42
N LEU A 114 2.36 -32.30 17.20
CA LEU A 114 2.51 -33.75 17.25
C LEU A 114 3.47 -34.27 16.18
N LEU A 115 3.40 -33.73 14.96
CA LEU A 115 4.32 -34.07 13.88
C LEU A 115 5.78 -33.82 14.26
N PHE A 116 6.05 -32.70 14.94
CA PHE A 116 7.37 -32.31 15.39
C PHE A 116 7.88 -33.09 16.60
N GLU A 117 6.98 -33.55 17.47
CA GLU A 117 7.31 -34.43 18.62
C GLU A 117 7.65 -35.86 18.17
N ASP A 118 6.93 -36.38 17.18
CA ASP A 118 7.08 -37.75 16.70
C ASP A 118 8.39 -38.00 15.91
N GLY A 119 9.18 -36.96 15.62
CA GLY A 119 10.41 -37.06 14.81
C GLY A 119 10.16 -37.49 13.35
N ARG A 120 8.89 -37.62 12.95
CA ARG A 120 8.43 -38.04 11.62
C ARG A 120 8.19 -36.84 10.69
N ALA A 121 9.01 -35.80 10.78
CA ALA A 121 8.98 -34.73 9.78
C ALA A 121 9.20 -35.37 8.40
N PRO A 122 8.37 -35.06 7.38
CA PRO A 122 8.55 -35.61 6.05
C PRO A 122 10.01 -35.48 5.59
N TYR A 123 10.54 -36.54 4.98
CA TYR A 123 11.88 -36.54 4.37
C TYR A 123 12.03 -35.45 3.28
N ASP A 124 10.91 -34.86 2.81
CA ASP A 124 10.86 -33.70 1.92
C ASP A 124 10.70 -32.39 2.71
N GLY A 125 11.72 -31.52 2.64
CA GLY A 125 11.71 -30.21 3.28
C GLY A 125 10.52 -29.33 2.86
N MET A 126 10.03 -29.47 1.63
CA MET A 126 8.90 -28.66 1.14
C MET A 126 7.56 -29.09 1.73
N GLU A 127 7.34 -30.38 1.99
CA GLU A 127 6.12 -30.83 2.69
C GLU A 127 6.10 -30.30 4.12
N THR A 128 7.24 -30.33 4.81
CA THR A 128 7.38 -29.77 6.16
C THR A 128 7.08 -28.27 6.17
N ILE A 129 7.61 -27.52 5.20
CA ILE A 129 7.32 -26.09 5.03
C ILE A 129 5.81 -25.85 4.83
N ASP A 130 5.16 -26.63 3.97
CA ASP A 130 3.72 -26.52 3.74
C ASP A 130 2.93 -26.80 5.02
N ARG A 131 3.34 -27.78 5.86
CA ARG A 131 2.72 -28.03 7.17
C ARG A 131 2.85 -26.84 8.11
N VAL A 132 4.02 -26.21 8.19
CA VAL A 132 4.22 -24.98 8.98
C VAL A 132 3.32 -23.86 8.46
N ARG A 133 3.27 -23.67 7.14
CA ARG A 133 2.43 -22.66 6.49
C ARG A 133 0.95 -22.88 6.71
N THR A 134 0.47 -24.11 6.86
CA THR A 134 -0.94 -24.32 7.21
C THR A 134 -1.36 -23.62 8.50
N VAL A 135 -0.43 -23.33 9.42
CA VAL A 135 -0.72 -22.59 10.66
C VAL A 135 -0.46 -21.09 10.48
N PHE A 136 0.70 -20.72 9.93
CA PHE A 136 1.17 -19.33 9.93
C PHE A 136 0.85 -18.53 8.66
N PHE A 137 0.80 -19.20 7.50
CA PHE A 137 0.64 -18.56 6.19
C PHE A 137 -0.05 -19.49 5.18
N PRO A 138 -1.36 -19.77 5.34
CA PRO A 138 -2.07 -20.74 4.51
C PRO A 138 -2.06 -20.41 3.02
N GLU A 139 -1.88 -19.14 2.66
CA GLU A 139 -1.89 -18.64 1.27
C GLU A 139 -0.64 -19.09 0.50
N GLY A 140 0.43 -19.46 1.20
CA GLY A 140 1.66 -19.99 0.60
C GLY A 140 1.66 -21.51 0.40
N VAL A 141 0.64 -22.23 0.88
CA VAL A 141 0.60 -23.69 0.84
C VAL A 141 0.45 -24.17 -0.60
N GLY A 142 1.37 -25.04 -1.04
CA GLY A 142 1.30 -25.66 -2.37
C GLY A 142 1.58 -24.72 -3.54
N VAL A 143 1.77 -23.42 -3.32
CA VAL A 143 2.02 -22.43 -4.39
C VAL A 143 3.22 -22.82 -5.25
N SER A 144 4.31 -23.27 -4.63
CA SER A 144 5.52 -23.68 -5.37
C SER A 144 5.30 -24.95 -6.22
N ARG A 145 4.35 -25.81 -5.87
CA ARG A 145 4.14 -27.13 -6.50
C ARG A 145 2.98 -27.16 -7.50
N ASN A 146 1.95 -26.34 -7.29
CA ASN A 146 0.68 -26.39 -8.04
C ASN A 146 0.38 -25.08 -8.80
N ARG A 147 1.42 -24.37 -9.28
CA ARG A 147 1.32 -23.02 -9.86
C ARG A 147 0.22 -22.90 -10.92
N GLU A 148 0.26 -23.73 -11.95
CA GLU A 148 -0.68 -23.66 -13.09
C GLU A 148 -2.14 -23.90 -12.69
N GLU A 149 -2.38 -24.83 -11.76
CA GLU A 149 -3.71 -25.12 -11.24
C GLU A 149 -4.24 -23.96 -10.39
N LEU A 150 -3.39 -23.39 -9.53
CA LEU A 150 -3.74 -22.24 -8.70
C LEU A 150 -4.01 -20.99 -9.53
N ILE A 151 -3.24 -20.76 -10.61
CA ILE A 151 -3.48 -19.67 -11.57
C ILE A 151 -4.86 -19.81 -12.22
N ARG A 152 -5.19 -21.00 -12.72
CA ARG A 152 -6.51 -21.27 -13.34
C ARG A 152 -7.64 -21.08 -12.34
N THR A 153 -7.51 -21.67 -11.15
CA THR A 153 -8.51 -21.56 -10.08
C THR A 153 -8.72 -20.10 -9.65
N LEU A 154 -7.63 -19.33 -9.57
CA LEU A 154 -7.70 -17.91 -9.24
C LEU A 154 -8.43 -17.13 -10.33
N ARG A 155 -8.11 -17.34 -11.61
CA ARG A 155 -8.81 -16.71 -12.74
C ARG A 155 -10.31 -17.03 -12.74
N ASP A 156 -10.67 -18.28 -12.46
CA ASP A 156 -12.07 -18.71 -12.38
C ASP A 156 -12.82 -18.00 -11.25
N ARG A 157 -12.20 -17.87 -10.07
CA ARG A 157 -12.76 -17.11 -8.95
C ARG A 157 -12.82 -15.60 -9.21
N ARG A 158 -11.99 -15.07 -10.10
CA ARG A 158 -12.02 -13.66 -10.52
C ARG A 158 -12.96 -13.40 -11.68
N ARG A 159 -13.56 -14.42 -12.27
CA ARG A 159 -14.38 -14.27 -13.47
C ARG A 159 -15.63 -13.45 -13.19
N ILE A 160 -15.92 -12.51 -14.07
CA ILE A 160 -17.16 -11.76 -14.12
C ILE A 160 -17.86 -12.10 -15.44
N LYS A 161 -19.11 -12.52 -15.35
CA LYS A 161 -20.01 -12.62 -16.50
C LYS A 161 -20.67 -11.26 -16.73
N ILE A 162 -20.34 -10.61 -17.83
CA ILE A 162 -20.89 -9.29 -18.19
C ILE A 162 -22.37 -9.44 -18.53
N THR A 163 -23.20 -8.61 -17.89
CA THR A 163 -24.62 -8.49 -18.19
C THR A 163 -24.93 -7.24 -19.00
N ARG A 164 -24.13 -6.19 -18.83
CA ARG A 164 -24.28 -4.92 -19.56
C ARG A 164 -22.96 -4.17 -19.60
N LEU A 165 -22.49 -3.82 -20.80
CA LEU A 165 -21.36 -2.90 -20.98
C LEU A 165 -21.74 -1.47 -20.57
N ASN A 166 -20.76 -0.64 -20.21
CA ASN A 166 -20.98 0.76 -19.91
C ASN A 166 -21.59 1.47 -21.14
N PRO A 167 -22.81 2.03 -21.04
CA PRO A 167 -23.46 2.71 -22.17
C PRO A 167 -22.83 4.07 -22.50
N VAL A 168 -22.04 4.64 -21.60
CA VAL A 168 -21.38 5.94 -21.76
C VAL A 168 -19.91 5.80 -21.33
N PRO A 169 -19.08 5.09 -22.13
CA PRO A 169 -17.65 4.99 -21.85
C PRO A 169 -16.97 6.35 -22.03
N ILE A 170 -15.77 6.49 -21.46
CA ILE A 170 -14.89 7.63 -21.74
C ILE A 170 -14.59 7.67 -23.24
N THR A 171 -14.70 8.84 -23.86
CA THR A 171 -14.48 9.03 -25.30
C THR A 171 -13.26 9.89 -25.61
N ASP A 172 -12.98 10.87 -24.77
CA ASP A 172 -11.83 11.77 -24.81
C ASP A 172 -11.09 11.75 -23.46
N PRO A 173 -10.15 10.81 -23.25
CA PRO A 173 -9.39 10.70 -22.02
C PRO A 173 -8.60 11.97 -21.67
N ALA A 174 -8.19 12.79 -22.64
CA ALA A 174 -7.45 14.01 -22.35
C ALA A 174 -8.32 15.07 -21.65
N ARG A 175 -9.65 15.01 -21.85
CA ARG A 175 -10.63 15.95 -21.31
C ARG A 175 -11.42 15.37 -20.14
N GLU A 176 -11.83 14.11 -20.26
CA GLU A 176 -12.74 13.46 -19.31
C GLU A 176 -12.01 12.79 -18.13
N VAL A 177 -10.70 12.55 -18.24
CA VAL A 177 -9.91 11.88 -17.18
C VAL A 177 -8.97 12.88 -16.54
N LEU A 178 -9.08 13.01 -15.22
CA LEU A 178 -8.12 13.77 -14.41
C LEU A 178 -7.01 12.83 -13.94
N PHE A 179 -5.79 13.08 -14.43
CA PHE A 179 -4.61 12.33 -14.01
C PHE A 179 -4.15 12.83 -12.66
N THR A 180 -3.82 11.90 -11.75
CA THR A 180 -3.42 12.23 -10.40
C THR A 180 -2.18 11.45 -9.99
N SER A 181 -1.33 12.05 -9.15
CA SER A 181 -0.17 11.38 -8.57
C SER A 181 0.19 11.97 -7.22
N ASN A 182 0.81 11.17 -6.36
CA ASN A 182 1.44 11.65 -5.15
C ASN A 182 2.89 12.05 -5.41
N VAL A 183 3.34 13.06 -4.66
CA VAL A 183 4.73 13.45 -4.50
C VAL A 183 5.04 13.37 -3.01
N LEU A 184 6.05 12.58 -2.67
CA LEU A 184 6.45 12.37 -1.28
C LEU A 184 7.82 12.99 -1.11
N LEU A 185 7.95 14.08 -0.36
CA LEU A 185 9.24 14.76 -0.18
C LEU A 185 9.88 14.42 1.16
N THR A 186 11.19 14.25 1.15
CA THR A 186 12.00 14.05 2.35
C THR A 186 13.30 14.85 2.33
N LEU A 187 13.96 14.87 3.49
CA LEU A 187 15.28 15.48 3.62
C LEU A 187 16.34 14.62 2.92
N PRO A 188 17.43 15.24 2.42
CA PRO A 188 18.59 14.49 1.97
C PRO A 188 19.21 13.66 3.12
N PRO A 189 20.06 12.65 2.79
CA PRO A 189 20.78 11.88 3.80
C PRO A 189 21.59 12.77 4.75
N GLU A 190 21.75 12.33 6.00
CA GLU A 190 22.56 13.02 6.98
C GLU A 190 24.01 13.21 6.48
N GLY A 191 24.57 14.40 6.67
CA GLY A 191 25.91 14.75 6.20
C GLY A 191 25.97 15.25 4.73
N THR A 192 24.84 15.30 4.01
CA THR A 192 24.81 15.89 2.66
C THR A 192 25.11 17.40 2.71
N ASP A 193 26.00 17.87 1.84
CA ASP A 193 26.31 19.31 1.71
C ASP A 193 25.19 20.07 0.99
N ILE A 194 24.23 20.56 1.76
CA ILE A 194 23.12 21.42 1.29
C ILE A 194 23.66 22.70 0.61
N GLY A 195 24.89 23.12 0.95
CA GLY A 195 25.57 24.26 0.35
C GLY A 195 25.80 24.11 -1.16
N SER A 196 25.83 22.88 -1.65
CA SER A 196 26.03 22.55 -3.06
C SER A 196 24.73 22.55 -3.89
N PHE A 197 23.56 22.56 -3.24
CA PHE A 197 22.28 22.43 -3.93
C PHE A 197 21.94 23.68 -4.75
N ASP A 198 21.47 23.46 -5.98
CA ASP A 198 20.95 24.51 -6.85
C ASP A 198 19.54 24.96 -6.41
N ILE A 199 19.46 25.54 -5.22
CA ILE A 199 18.24 26.06 -4.59
C ILE A 199 18.47 27.48 -4.08
N GLY A 200 17.40 28.27 -3.98
CA GLY A 200 17.46 29.65 -3.50
C GLY A 200 18.00 29.78 -2.07
N PRO A 201 18.64 30.92 -1.70
CA PRO A 201 19.19 31.12 -0.35
C PRO A 201 18.15 30.96 0.77
N SER A 202 16.93 31.46 0.57
CA SER A 202 15.84 31.35 1.56
C SER A 202 15.43 29.89 1.80
N LEU A 203 15.32 29.09 0.73
CA LEU A 203 15.00 27.67 0.82
C LEU A 203 16.12 26.91 1.54
N ARG A 204 17.37 27.26 1.27
CA ARG A 204 18.54 26.64 1.90
C ARG A 204 18.59 26.88 3.41
N GLU A 205 18.41 28.12 3.85
CA GLU A 205 18.37 28.47 5.28
C GLU A 205 17.23 27.71 5.99
N HIS A 206 16.05 27.68 5.37
CA HIS A 206 14.90 26.95 5.91
C HIS A 206 15.19 25.45 6.06
N LEU A 207 15.79 24.81 5.05
CA LEU A 207 16.13 23.39 5.13
C LEU A 207 17.08 23.07 6.30
N MET A 208 18.06 23.94 6.58
CA MET A 208 18.97 23.75 7.72
C MET A 208 18.25 23.68 9.07
N ASP A 209 17.13 24.39 9.22
CA ASP A 209 16.30 24.31 10.41
C ASP A 209 15.48 23.00 10.44
N VAL A 210 14.93 22.59 9.30
CA VAL A 210 14.15 21.33 9.19
C VAL A 210 15.00 20.09 9.47
N PHE A 211 16.31 20.13 9.18
CA PHE A 211 17.24 19.04 9.50
C PHE A 211 17.31 18.65 10.98
N ARG A 212 16.81 19.51 11.88
CA ARG A 212 16.75 19.24 13.32
C ARG A 212 15.42 18.65 13.76
N GLU A 213 14.44 18.54 12.87
CA GLU A 213 13.12 17.98 13.18
C GLU A 213 13.16 16.44 13.21
N GLU A 214 12.29 15.86 14.02
CA GLU A 214 12.02 14.42 13.95
C GLU A 214 11.14 14.10 12.74
N GLN A 215 11.45 12.99 12.06
CA GLN A 215 10.62 12.46 10.98
C GLN A 215 9.26 11.99 11.51
N LEU A 216 8.17 12.45 10.90
CA LEU A 216 6.80 12.15 11.28
C LEU A 216 6.18 10.99 10.49
N TYR A 217 6.53 10.86 9.21
CA TYR A 217 5.91 9.89 8.29
C TYR A 217 6.98 9.09 7.54
N TRP A 218 6.67 7.83 7.22
CA TRP A 218 7.57 6.91 6.53
C TRP A 218 6.97 6.49 5.19
N TYR A 219 7.61 6.94 4.11
CA TYR A 219 7.26 6.61 2.74
C TYR A 219 8.25 5.62 2.14
N ASP A 220 7.80 4.84 1.17
CA ASP A 220 8.58 3.78 0.52
C ASP A 220 9.77 4.34 -0.27
N HIS A 221 9.50 5.34 -1.09
CA HIS A 221 10.47 5.98 -1.98
C HIS A 221 10.18 7.49 -2.05
N PRO A 222 10.44 8.26 -0.98
CA PRO A 222 10.28 9.70 -1.03
C PRO A 222 11.42 10.35 -1.84
N VAL A 223 11.07 11.37 -2.61
CA VAL A 223 12.00 12.22 -3.35
C VAL A 223 12.78 13.08 -2.36
N GLN A 224 14.10 12.90 -2.37
CA GLN A 224 15.02 13.68 -1.55
C GLN A 224 15.19 15.08 -2.14
N ILE A 225 15.08 16.10 -1.30
CA ILE A 225 15.39 17.46 -1.74
C ILE A 225 16.86 17.55 -2.16
N GLY A 226 17.12 18.20 -3.29
CA GLY A 226 18.46 18.35 -3.86
C GLY A 226 18.94 17.15 -4.68
N VAL A 227 18.08 16.17 -4.94
CA VAL A 227 18.38 15.10 -5.91
C VAL A 227 18.62 15.69 -7.31
N GLU A 228 19.53 15.09 -8.07
CA GLU A 228 19.79 15.44 -9.47
C GLU A 228 18.50 15.36 -10.31
N ILE A 229 18.33 16.27 -11.27
CA ILE A 229 17.11 16.38 -12.07
C ILE A 229 16.80 15.10 -12.86
N GLU A 230 17.83 14.36 -13.29
CA GLU A 230 17.72 13.08 -14.00
C GLU A 230 17.20 11.95 -13.10
N LYS A 231 17.39 12.07 -11.78
CA LYS A 231 16.94 11.11 -10.75
C LYS A 231 15.72 11.63 -9.99
N ASN A 232 15.17 12.78 -10.39
CA ASN A 232 13.98 13.33 -9.77
C ASN A 232 12.73 12.65 -10.34
N GLU A 233 12.12 11.76 -9.55
CA GLU A 233 10.92 11.00 -9.94
C GLU A 233 9.79 11.92 -10.43
N VAL A 234 9.59 13.09 -9.81
CA VAL A 234 8.52 14.02 -10.22
C VAL A 234 8.70 14.49 -11.65
N VAL A 235 9.92 14.88 -11.99
CA VAL A 235 10.28 15.33 -13.34
C VAL A 235 10.18 14.18 -14.32
N TYR A 236 10.66 12.99 -13.93
CA TYR A 236 10.63 11.79 -14.77
C TYR A 236 9.20 11.40 -15.16
N GLY A 237 8.32 11.20 -14.17
CA GLY A 237 6.95 10.75 -14.42
C GLY A 237 6.13 11.77 -15.21
N LEU A 238 6.30 13.07 -14.96
CA LEU A 238 5.62 14.10 -15.73
C LEU A 238 6.13 14.20 -17.16
N ARG A 239 7.43 14.01 -17.41
CA ARG A 239 7.96 13.88 -18.79
C ARG A 239 7.34 12.69 -19.50
N GLY A 240 7.30 11.53 -18.85
CA GLY A 240 6.68 10.33 -19.41
C GLY A 240 5.20 10.53 -19.74
N LEU A 241 4.45 11.24 -18.89
CA LEU A 241 3.06 11.60 -19.16
C LEU A 241 2.92 12.58 -20.34
N ALA A 242 3.78 13.58 -20.43
CA ALA A 242 3.81 14.53 -21.55
C ALA A 242 4.16 13.85 -22.87
N GLU A 243 5.14 12.94 -22.87
CA GLU A 243 5.51 12.11 -24.02
C GLU A 243 4.35 11.21 -24.45
N ALA A 244 3.66 10.58 -23.50
CA ALA A 244 2.46 9.80 -23.77
C ALA A 244 1.40 10.66 -24.48
N LEU A 245 1.13 11.88 -23.99
CA LEU A 245 0.19 12.81 -24.63
C LEU A 245 0.63 13.20 -26.04
N ARG A 246 1.92 13.51 -26.27
CA ARG A 246 2.45 13.83 -27.61
C ARG A 246 2.26 12.67 -28.57
N PHE A 247 2.47 11.43 -28.12
CA PHE A 247 2.20 10.24 -28.92
C PHE A 247 0.72 10.16 -29.30
N GLU A 248 -0.21 10.38 -28.36
CA GLU A 248 -1.65 10.36 -28.65
C GLU A 248 -2.07 11.46 -29.65
N LYS A 249 -1.44 12.64 -29.58
CA LYS A 249 -1.64 13.72 -30.57
C LYS A 249 -1.17 13.30 -31.96
N GLN A 250 0.00 12.67 -32.06
CA GLN A 250 0.55 12.19 -33.33
C GLN A 250 -0.28 11.05 -33.93
N ARG A 251 -0.80 10.16 -33.08
CA ARG A 251 -1.69 9.06 -33.46
C ARG A 251 -3.08 9.53 -33.91
N GLY A 252 -3.48 10.74 -33.51
CA GLY A 252 -4.81 11.29 -33.78
C GLY A 252 -5.89 10.85 -32.78
N THR A 253 -5.49 10.16 -31.71
CA THR A 253 -6.38 9.74 -30.61
C THR A 253 -6.81 10.94 -29.76
N VAL A 254 -5.97 11.97 -29.69
CA VAL A 254 -6.19 13.25 -29.00
C VAL A 254 -5.95 14.40 -29.97
N GLN A 255 -6.72 15.49 -29.86
CA GLN A 255 -6.52 16.67 -30.70
C GLN A 255 -5.18 17.37 -30.42
N ALA A 256 -4.54 17.91 -31.45
CA ALA A 256 -3.21 18.53 -31.34
C ALA A 256 -3.15 19.69 -30.32
N SER A 257 -4.24 20.46 -30.19
CA SER A 257 -4.37 21.59 -29.25
C SER A 257 -4.75 21.19 -27.82
N SER A 258 -5.08 19.92 -27.57
CA SER A 258 -5.45 19.48 -26.23
C SER A 258 -4.24 19.50 -25.30
N GLY A 259 -4.44 19.96 -24.07
CA GLY A 259 -3.49 19.79 -22.97
C GLY A 259 -4.04 18.79 -21.97
N LEU A 260 -3.23 18.36 -21.02
CA LEU A 260 -3.64 17.37 -20.02
C LEU A 260 -3.52 17.93 -18.60
N ASN A 261 -4.59 17.79 -17.81
CA ASN A 261 -4.56 18.19 -16.41
C ASN A 261 -3.95 17.06 -15.56
N CYS A 262 -2.97 17.41 -14.73
CA CYS A 262 -2.36 16.51 -13.76
C CYS A 262 -2.38 17.13 -12.36
N ILE A 263 -2.98 16.45 -11.39
CA ILE A 263 -2.98 16.85 -9.98
C ILE A 263 -1.89 16.10 -9.23
N LEU A 264 -1.06 16.86 -8.52
CA LEU A 264 -0.07 16.34 -7.59
C LEU A 264 -0.51 16.61 -6.16
N SER A 265 -0.65 15.55 -5.35
CA SER A 265 -0.72 15.70 -3.89
C SER A 265 0.68 15.67 -3.30
N VAL A 266 1.05 16.70 -2.53
CA VAL A 266 2.40 16.75 -1.94
C VAL A 266 2.33 16.46 -0.47
N SER A 267 2.93 15.33 -0.07
CA SER A 267 3.10 14.94 1.32
C SER A 267 4.57 15.04 1.70
N VAL A 268 4.84 15.38 2.95
CA VAL A 268 6.21 15.55 3.45
C VAL A 268 6.51 14.61 4.62
N THR A 269 7.78 14.26 4.83
CA THR A 269 8.17 13.44 6.00
C THR A 269 8.41 14.27 7.27
N HIS A 270 8.67 15.58 7.14
CA HIS A 270 8.93 16.52 8.24
C HIS A 270 7.99 17.71 8.11
N ARG A 271 7.50 18.24 9.24
CA ARG A 271 6.51 19.32 9.23
C ARG A 271 7.06 20.60 8.60
N GLY A 272 8.33 20.91 8.85
CA GLY A 272 8.98 22.09 8.29
C GLY A 272 9.04 22.10 6.76
N LEU A 273 8.98 20.95 6.09
CA LEU A 273 8.98 20.89 4.62
C LEU A 273 7.68 21.41 3.98
N GLN A 274 6.57 21.47 4.73
CA GLN A 274 5.26 21.87 4.19
C GLN A 274 5.31 23.25 3.52
N SER A 275 6.02 24.21 4.11
CA SER A 275 6.06 25.59 3.63
C SER A 275 6.90 25.78 2.37
N CYS A 276 7.83 24.86 2.08
CA CYS A 276 8.76 24.97 0.95
C CYS A 276 8.56 23.92 -0.14
N ALA A 277 7.76 22.90 0.10
CA ALA A 277 7.54 21.78 -0.80
C ALA A 277 7.12 22.22 -2.22
N LYS A 278 6.17 23.16 -2.31
CA LYS A 278 5.69 23.68 -3.59
C LYS A 278 6.76 24.47 -4.34
N GLU A 279 7.45 25.38 -3.65
CA GLU A 279 8.54 26.18 -4.23
C GLU A 279 9.64 25.28 -4.80
N TYR A 280 10.01 24.23 -4.07
CA TYR A 280 11.00 23.25 -4.52
C TYR A 280 10.55 22.55 -5.80
N ILE A 281 9.35 21.96 -5.82
CA ILE A 281 8.85 21.23 -7.01
C ILE A 281 8.72 22.16 -8.22
N GLU A 282 8.23 23.39 -8.04
CA GLU A 282 8.17 24.38 -9.11
C GLU A 282 9.56 24.71 -9.65
N GLY A 283 10.55 24.88 -8.78
CA GLY A 283 11.94 25.10 -9.17
C GLY A 283 12.50 23.98 -10.03
N GLU A 284 12.26 22.73 -9.65
CA GLU A 284 12.71 21.55 -10.40
C GLU A 284 11.99 21.44 -11.75
N LEU A 285 10.69 21.71 -11.81
CA LEU A 285 9.93 21.66 -13.06
C LEU A 285 10.28 22.80 -14.01
N ARG A 286 10.66 23.99 -13.53
CA ARG A 286 11.16 25.07 -14.39
C ARG A 286 12.51 24.74 -15.04
N LYS A 287 13.37 23.98 -14.34
CA LYS A 287 14.64 23.46 -14.90
C LYS A 287 14.38 22.34 -15.91
N ALA A 288 13.30 21.59 -15.72
CA ALA A 288 12.93 20.49 -16.58
C ALA A 288 12.26 20.96 -17.88
N LYS A 289 12.86 20.65 -19.02
CA LYS A 289 12.17 20.69 -20.32
C LYS A 289 11.27 19.47 -20.51
N GLY A 290 10.27 19.57 -21.38
CA GLY A 290 9.50 18.43 -21.87
C GLY A 290 8.16 18.21 -21.18
N THR A 291 7.67 19.12 -20.36
CA THR A 291 6.36 19.02 -19.65
C THR A 291 5.36 20.11 -20.05
N GLU A 292 5.62 20.83 -21.15
CA GLU A 292 4.90 22.05 -21.56
C GLU A 292 3.44 21.81 -21.94
N ASP A 293 3.11 20.61 -22.42
CA ASP A 293 1.74 20.23 -22.78
C ASP A 293 0.86 19.87 -21.55
N LEU A 294 1.45 19.85 -20.35
CA LEU A 294 0.76 19.51 -19.11
C LEU A 294 0.32 20.77 -18.35
N LYS A 295 -0.86 20.68 -17.73
CA LYS A 295 -1.36 21.64 -16.75
C LYS A 295 -1.26 20.98 -15.38
N VAL A 296 -0.17 21.28 -14.68
CA VAL A 296 0.15 20.66 -13.38
C VAL A 296 -0.40 21.51 -12.24
N TYR A 297 -1.08 20.87 -11.29
CA TYR A 297 -1.67 21.49 -10.10
C TYR A 297 -1.10 20.82 -8.85
N ILE A 298 -0.40 21.59 -8.00
CA ILE A 298 0.22 21.11 -6.77
C ILE A 298 -0.66 21.45 -5.58
N PHE A 299 -1.21 20.43 -4.92
CA PHE A 299 -1.94 20.57 -3.67
C PHE A 299 -1.06 20.22 -2.48
N THR A 300 -0.86 21.21 -1.62
CA THR A 300 -0.25 21.06 -0.29
C THR A 300 -1.34 20.95 0.79
N GLU A 301 -0.95 20.62 2.02
CA GLU A 301 -1.88 20.56 3.15
C GLU A 301 -2.56 21.92 3.42
N ALA A 302 -1.88 23.02 3.13
CA ALA A 302 -2.45 24.36 3.24
C ALA A 302 -3.59 24.57 2.23
N ASP A 303 -3.42 24.11 0.99
CA ASP A 303 -4.44 24.22 -0.06
C ASP A 303 -5.66 23.36 0.27
N THR A 304 -5.45 22.13 0.75
CA THR A 304 -6.57 21.26 1.17
C THR A 304 -7.30 21.81 2.39
N THR A 305 -6.57 22.41 3.33
CA THR A 305 -7.17 23.10 4.48
C THR A 305 -8.03 24.28 4.03
N ALA A 306 -7.54 25.10 3.10
CA ALA A 306 -8.32 26.20 2.53
C ALA A 306 -9.60 25.70 1.82
N LEU A 307 -9.51 24.61 1.06
CA LEU A 307 -10.70 23.99 0.47
C LEU A 307 -11.71 23.52 1.53
N VAL A 308 -11.26 22.99 2.66
CA VAL A 308 -12.17 22.59 3.74
C VAL A 308 -12.79 23.80 4.42
N GLU A 309 -11.99 24.75 4.88
CA GLU A 309 -12.43 25.90 5.68
C GLU A 309 -13.28 26.88 4.87
N GLU A 310 -12.91 27.12 3.60
CA GLU A 310 -13.51 28.16 2.78
C GLU A 310 -14.60 27.65 1.85
N ILE A 311 -14.62 26.34 1.54
CA ILE A 311 -15.57 25.73 0.61
C ILE A 311 -16.42 24.66 1.30
N LEU A 312 -15.82 23.53 1.69
CA LEU A 312 -16.58 22.33 2.10
C LEU A 312 -17.34 22.52 3.41
N ALA A 313 -16.73 23.09 4.44
CA ALA A 313 -17.40 23.36 5.71
C ALA A 313 -18.52 24.41 5.58
N PRO A 314 -18.33 25.53 4.85
CA PRO A 314 -19.43 26.44 4.52
C PRO A 314 -20.58 25.78 3.75
N VAL A 315 -20.30 24.88 2.81
CA VAL A 315 -21.33 24.09 2.11
C VAL A 315 -22.08 23.20 3.09
N ALA A 316 -21.37 22.42 3.90
CA ALA A 316 -21.98 21.51 4.88
C ALA A 316 -22.88 22.26 5.86
N ARG A 317 -22.42 23.39 6.41
CA ARG A 317 -23.22 24.24 7.30
C ARG A 317 -24.48 24.77 6.62
N ARG A 318 -24.36 25.26 5.38
CA ARG A 318 -25.46 25.93 4.67
C ARG A 318 -26.53 24.97 4.13
N PHE A 319 -26.11 23.82 3.60
CA PHE A 319 -26.97 22.91 2.85
C PHE A 319 -27.27 21.61 3.58
N LEU A 320 -26.40 21.17 4.50
CA LEU A 320 -26.61 19.96 5.30
C LEU A 320 -26.97 20.27 6.76
N GLY A 321 -26.81 21.52 7.21
CA GLY A 321 -27.06 21.92 8.60
C GLY A 321 -26.05 21.33 9.60
N TYR A 322 -24.85 20.97 9.12
CA TYR A 322 -23.84 20.27 9.89
C TYR A 322 -22.50 21.02 9.86
N ASP A 323 -21.88 21.23 11.03
CA ASP A 323 -20.53 21.77 11.11
C ASP A 323 -19.50 20.65 11.12
N GLY A 324 -19.15 20.19 9.91
CA GLY A 324 -18.26 19.05 9.70
C GLY A 324 -16.79 19.39 9.57
N GLU A 325 -16.37 20.63 9.87
CA GLU A 325 -15.02 21.10 9.55
C GLU A 325 -13.91 20.22 10.14
N ALA A 326 -14.01 19.87 11.42
CA ALA A 326 -13.02 19.01 12.08
C ALA A 326 -13.00 17.57 11.53
N LEU A 327 -14.17 17.03 11.14
CA LEU A 327 -14.24 15.71 10.51
C LEU A 327 -13.61 15.73 9.11
N LEU A 328 -13.96 16.74 8.31
CA LEU A 328 -13.44 16.90 6.95
C LEU A 328 -11.93 17.13 6.96
N LYS A 329 -11.41 17.97 7.85
CA LYS A 329 -9.95 18.15 8.04
C LYS A 329 -9.26 16.83 8.39
N GLY A 330 -9.92 15.95 9.14
CA GLY A 330 -9.36 14.64 9.49
C GLY A 330 -9.10 13.73 8.28
N VAL A 331 -9.91 13.80 7.22
CA VAL A 331 -9.86 12.85 6.09
C VAL A 331 -9.45 13.45 4.75
N PHE A 332 -9.84 14.70 4.46
CA PHE A 332 -9.55 15.38 3.20
C PHE A 332 -8.27 16.22 3.34
N GLY A 333 -7.14 15.63 2.96
CA GLY A 333 -5.84 16.28 3.01
C GLY A 333 -4.74 15.43 2.40
N VAL A 334 -3.51 15.96 2.39
CA VAL A 334 -2.36 15.32 1.74
C VAL A 334 -1.28 14.90 2.73
N ASP A 335 -1.16 15.54 3.89
CA ASP A 335 -0.15 15.13 4.88
C ASP A 335 -0.65 14.03 5.80
N GLY A 336 0.15 13.00 6.04
CA GLY A 336 -0.26 11.87 6.84
C GLY A 336 0.34 10.55 6.36
N GLU A 337 -0.18 9.46 6.90
CA GLU A 337 0.02 8.14 6.32
C GLU A 337 -0.63 8.05 4.92
N TYR A 338 -0.15 7.12 4.09
CA TYR A 338 -0.56 6.98 2.68
C TYR A 338 -2.07 7.00 2.43
N GLY A 339 -2.87 6.42 3.33
CA GLY A 339 -4.32 6.35 3.18
C GLY A 339 -5.01 7.70 3.01
N ARG A 340 -4.53 8.75 3.70
CA ARG A 340 -5.12 10.10 3.64
C ARG A 340 -4.92 10.73 2.26
N HIS A 341 -3.68 10.78 1.77
CA HIS A 341 -3.41 11.35 0.44
C HIS A 341 -4.00 10.52 -0.70
N TYR A 342 -4.08 9.18 -0.56
CA TYR A 342 -4.58 8.34 -1.64
C TYR A 342 -6.09 8.54 -1.82
N SER A 343 -6.79 8.69 -0.70
CA SER A 343 -8.20 9.07 -0.71
C SER A 343 -8.39 10.47 -1.31
N PHE A 344 -7.54 11.43 -0.96
CA PHE A 344 -7.56 12.78 -1.56
C PHE A 344 -7.40 12.75 -3.09
N LEU A 345 -6.43 11.99 -3.62
CA LEU A 345 -6.17 11.88 -5.06
C LEU A 345 -7.37 11.39 -5.87
N LYS A 346 -8.30 10.65 -5.24
CA LYS A 346 -9.57 10.29 -5.88
C LYS A 346 -10.64 11.34 -5.59
N ALA A 347 -10.80 11.74 -4.33
CA ALA A 347 -11.84 12.68 -3.89
C ALA A 347 -11.78 14.05 -4.60
N VAL A 348 -10.58 14.61 -4.78
CA VAL A 348 -10.38 15.91 -5.43
C VAL A 348 -10.98 15.97 -6.83
N THR A 349 -11.10 14.83 -7.52
CA THR A 349 -11.70 14.76 -8.87
C THR A 349 -13.21 15.01 -8.85
N ALA A 350 -13.91 14.59 -7.79
CA ALA A 350 -15.33 14.90 -7.63
C ALA A 350 -15.55 16.39 -7.31
N LEU A 351 -14.66 16.99 -6.50
CA LEU A 351 -14.65 18.44 -6.26
C LEU A 351 -14.38 19.19 -7.57
N TRP A 352 -13.41 18.72 -8.36
CA TRP A 352 -13.08 19.29 -9.66
C TRP A 352 -14.27 19.27 -10.61
N GLN A 353 -15.00 18.15 -10.71
CA GLN A 353 -16.19 18.03 -11.54
C GLN A 353 -17.26 19.06 -11.16
N VAL A 354 -17.47 19.30 -9.87
CA VAL A 354 -18.53 20.20 -9.40
C VAL A 354 -18.14 21.67 -9.57
N PHE A 355 -16.90 22.04 -9.26
CA PHE A 355 -16.50 23.44 -9.18
C PHE A 355 -15.70 23.96 -10.37
N ILE A 356 -14.98 23.10 -11.08
CA ILE A 356 -14.00 23.52 -12.09
C ILE A 356 -14.44 23.12 -13.49
N ASP A 357 -14.63 21.82 -13.73
CA ASP A 357 -14.95 21.31 -15.06
C ASP A 357 -15.93 20.11 -15.00
N PRO A 358 -17.21 20.31 -15.36
CA PRO A 358 -18.22 19.26 -15.28
C PRO A 358 -18.01 18.12 -16.30
N GLU A 359 -17.11 18.27 -17.26
CA GLU A 359 -16.82 17.21 -18.24
C GLU A 359 -15.86 16.15 -17.73
N VAL A 360 -15.16 16.39 -16.61
CA VAL A 360 -14.35 15.35 -15.98
C VAL A 360 -15.29 14.25 -15.48
N GLY A 361 -15.10 13.04 -16.00
CA GLY A 361 -15.90 11.85 -15.67
C GLY A 361 -15.15 10.81 -14.85
N ALA A 362 -13.83 10.87 -14.78
CA ALA A 362 -13.01 9.87 -14.09
C ALA A 362 -11.71 10.44 -13.49
N ALA A 363 -11.20 9.72 -12.49
CA ALA A 363 -9.85 9.87 -11.96
C ALA A 363 -8.97 8.73 -12.44
N PHE A 364 -7.72 9.00 -12.79
CA PHE A 364 -6.72 7.97 -13.08
C PHE A 364 -5.39 8.29 -12.37
N LYS A 365 -4.96 7.42 -11.46
CA LYS A 365 -3.70 7.58 -10.72
C LYS A 365 -2.55 6.94 -11.49
N ILE A 366 -1.46 7.67 -11.62
CA ILE A 366 -0.15 7.18 -12.05
C ILE A 366 0.82 7.23 -10.86
N ASP A 367 1.91 6.48 -10.92
CA ASP A 367 3.08 6.73 -10.09
C ASP A 367 4.15 7.42 -10.93
N LEU A 368 4.97 8.27 -10.32
CA LEU A 368 5.94 9.09 -11.07
C LEU A 368 7.23 8.34 -11.42
N ASP A 369 7.40 7.13 -10.88
CA ASP A 369 8.42 6.16 -11.28
C ASP A 369 7.93 5.21 -12.40
N GLN A 370 6.74 5.47 -12.96
CA GLN A 370 6.11 4.71 -14.03
C GLN A 370 5.84 5.59 -15.26
N VAL A 371 5.93 4.98 -16.44
CA VAL A 371 5.62 5.65 -17.72
C VAL A 371 4.75 4.76 -18.61
N PHE A 372 3.99 5.35 -19.52
CA PHE A 372 3.25 4.58 -20.54
C PHE A 372 4.19 4.19 -21.69
N PRO A 373 4.46 2.91 -21.91
CA PRO A 373 5.29 2.46 -23.04
C PRO A 373 4.45 2.41 -24.32
N GLN A 374 4.12 3.58 -24.86
CA GLN A 374 3.13 3.73 -25.93
C GLN A 374 3.41 2.90 -27.19
N SER A 375 4.68 2.78 -27.57
CA SER A 375 5.08 2.03 -28.77
C SER A 375 4.84 0.53 -28.60
N GLU A 376 5.21 0.00 -27.43
CA GLU A 376 5.05 -1.39 -27.05
C GLU A 376 3.57 -1.74 -26.83
N LEU A 377 2.79 -0.84 -26.20
CA LEU A 377 1.34 -0.97 -26.07
C LEU A 377 0.69 -1.14 -27.44
N VAL A 378 0.93 -0.20 -28.37
CA VAL A 378 0.37 -0.29 -29.72
C VAL A 378 0.89 -1.53 -30.45
N GLY A 379 2.17 -1.89 -30.26
CA GLY A 379 2.78 -3.04 -30.90
C GLY A 379 2.18 -4.38 -30.49
N GLU A 380 1.83 -4.55 -29.21
CA GLU A 380 1.35 -5.82 -28.66
C GLU A 380 -0.18 -5.90 -28.49
N THR A 381 -0.87 -4.77 -28.34
CA THR A 381 -2.33 -4.73 -28.11
C THR A 381 -3.11 -4.07 -29.25
N GLY A 382 -2.41 -3.32 -30.12
CA GLY A 382 -3.02 -2.46 -31.14
C GLY A 382 -3.56 -1.14 -30.60
N LEU A 383 -3.56 -0.92 -29.27
CA LEU A 383 -4.14 0.24 -28.61
C LEU A 383 -3.08 1.05 -27.86
N SER A 384 -3.20 2.37 -27.89
CA SER A 384 -2.44 3.26 -27.02
C SER A 384 -3.02 3.28 -25.59
N ALA A 385 -2.27 3.85 -24.64
CA ALA A 385 -2.73 3.97 -23.26
C ALA A 385 -4.09 4.68 -23.16
N PHE A 386 -4.32 5.76 -23.92
CA PHE A 386 -5.58 6.49 -23.86
C PHE A 386 -6.70 5.70 -24.52
N GLU A 387 -6.43 4.91 -25.57
CA GLU A 387 -7.42 4.02 -26.17
C GLU A 387 -7.86 2.93 -25.18
N HIS A 388 -6.96 2.40 -24.36
CA HIS A 388 -7.31 1.47 -23.28
C HIS A 388 -8.28 2.09 -22.25
N LEU A 389 -8.17 3.39 -21.96
CA LEU A 389 -9.08 4.10 -21.04
C LEU A 389 -10.50 4.27 -21.60
N LYS A 390 -10.70 4.12 -22.92
CA LYS A 390 -12.02 4.19 -23.59
C LYS A 390 -12.83 2.90 -23.48
N SER A 391 -12.34 1.91 -22.73
CA SER A 391 -12.96 0.58 -22.66
C SER A 391 -14.39 0.62 -22.10
N PRO A 392 -15.38 0.02 -22.78
CA PRO A 392 -16.75 -0.08 -22.29
C PRO A 392 -16.90 -1.08 -21.12
N LEU A 393 -15.86 -1.85 -20.80
CA LEU A 393 -15.82 -2.63 -19.56
C LEU A 393 -15.71 -1.75 -18.32
N TRP A 394 -15.11 -0.55 -18.44
CA TRP A 394 -15.03 0.38 -17.33
C TRP A 394 -16.38 1.04 -17.11
N GLY A 395 -17.05 0.68 -16.01
CA GLY A 395 -18.43 1.04 -15.71
C GLY A 395 -19.47 -0.01 -16.11
N ALA A 396 -19.05 -1.19 -16.56
CA ALA A 396 -19.94 -2.29 -16.89
C ALA A 396 -20.57 -2.94 -15.64
N GLU A 397 -21.63 -3.71 -15.86
CA GLU A 397 -22.31 -4.53 -14.86
C GLU A 397 -22.15 -6.01 -15.20
N GLY A 398 -22.10 -6.85 -14.17
CA GLY A 398 -22.00 -8.30 -14.34
C GLY A 398 -22.34 -9.08 -13.08
N LEU A 399 -22.09 -10.38 -13.14
CA LEU A 399 -22.18 -11.32 -12.03
C LEU A 399 -20.79 -11.90 -11.77
N ASP A 400 -20.37 -11.95 -10.50
CA ASP A 400 -19.12 -12.62 -10.14
C ASP A 400 -19.28 -14.16 -10.09
N SER A 401 -18.20 -14.85 -9.69
CA SER A 401 -18.16 -16.32 -9.63
C SER A 401 -19.15 -16.92 -8.63
N ASP A 402 -19.58 -16.15 -7.63
CA ASP A 402 -20.56 -16.55 -6.63
C ASP A 402 -22.00 -16.21 -7.06
N GLY A 403 -22.15 -15.51 -8.20
CA GLY A 403 -23.43 -15.06 -8.75
C GLY A 403 -23.89 -13.72 -8.20
N ASP A 404 -23.05 -13.01 -7.45
CA ASP A 404 -23.38 -11.70 -6.87
C ASP A 404 -23.29 -10.60 -7.95
N PRO A 405 -24.24 -9.65 -8.01
CA PRO A 405 -24.15 -8.53 -8.93
C PRO A 405 -22.98 -7.60 -8.61
N VAL A 406 -22.20 -7.25 -9.63
CA VAL A 406 -21.05 -6.34 -9.53
C VAL A 406 -21.14 -5.17 -10.50
N HIS A 407 -20.56 -4.04 -10.09
CA HIS A 407 -20.37 -2.85 -10.90
C HIS A 407 -18.88 -2.59 -11.06
N LEU A 408 -18.40 -2.60 -12.30
CA LEU A 408 -17.00 -2.44 -12.68
C LEU A 408 -16.58 -0.97 -12.78
N GLY A 409 -16.94 -0.18 -11.78
CA GLY A 409 -16.73 1.27 -11.76
C GLY A 409 -15.27 1.71 -11.53
N MET A 410 -14.41 0.78 -11.13
CA MET A 410 -12.98 1.00 -10.98
C MET A 410 -12.20 0.26 -12.07
N LEU A 411 -11.03 0.76 -12.44
CA LEU A 411 -10.17 0.25 -13.51
C LEU A 411 -8.80 -0.07 -12.94
N ALA A 412 -8.23 -1.22 -13.27
CA ALA A 412 -6.86 -1.57 -12.92
C ALA A 412 -6.10 -2.07 -14.14
N GLY A 413 -4.94 -1.46 -14.41
CA GLY A 413 -3.96 -1.96 -15.37
C GLY A 413 -2.93 -2.87 -14.70
N ALA A 414 -1.79 -3.06 -15.36
CA ALA A 414 -0.68 -3.88 -14.93
C ALA A 414 0.66 -3.14 -15.05
N LEU A 415 1.71 -3.76 -14.55
CA LEU A 415 3.08 -3.25 -14.61
C LEU A 415 4.00 -4.25 -15.32
N VAL A 416 5.03 -3.71 -15.96
CA VAL A 416 6.19 -4.47 -16.46
C VAL A 416 7.45 -3.72 -16.03
N ASN A 417 8.51 -4.42 -15.62
CA ASN A 417 9.77 -3.76 -15.28
C ASN A 417 10.48 -3.26 -16.55
N GLU A 418 11.23 -2.17 -16.46
CA GLU A 418 12.07 -1.63 -17.55
C GLU A 418 12.89 -2.73 -18.25
N ARG A 419 13.66 -3.49 -17.47
CA ARG A 419 14.51 -4.59 -17.97
C ARG A 419 13.76 -5.73 -18.65
N ASP A 420 12.46 -5.87 -18.37
CA ASP A 420 11.64 -6.99 -18.83
C ASP A 420 10.77 -6.60 -20.04
N ILE A 421 10.62 -5.30 -20.33
CA ILE A 421 9.74 -4.84 -21.41
C ILE A 421 10.19 -5.31 -22.80
N GLY A 422 11.50 -5.48 -23.00
CA GLY A 422 12.05 -5.99 -24.27
C GLY A 422 11.62 -7.42 -24.61
N LYS A 423 11.05 -8.18 -23.65
CA LYS A 423 10.48 -9.51 -23.88
C LYS A 423 9.01 -9.41 -24.31
N SER A 424 8.21 -8.66 -23.55
CA SER A 424 6.79 -8.38 -23.78
C SER A 424 6.26 -7.51 -22.64
N ILE A 425 5.27 -6.65 -22.91
CA ILE A 425 4.50 -5.93 -21.88
C ILE A 425 3.72 -6.86 -20.93
N PHE A 426 3.57 -8.14 -21.30
CA PHE A 426 2.93 -9.18 -20.48
C PHE A 426 3.95 -10.05 -19.73
N THR A 427 5.18 -9.56 -19.56
CA THR A 427 6.14 -10.19 -18.66
C THR A 427 5.82 -9.77 -17.22
N PRO A 428 5.62 -10.72 -16.29
CA PRO A 428 5.26 -10.38 -14.92
C PRO A 428 6.35 -9.56 -14.24
N ASP A 429 5.97 -8.45 -13.60
CA ASP A 429 6.87 -7.59 -12.84
C ASP A 429 7.38 -8.27 -11.55
N VAL A 430 6.53 -9.10 -10.95
CA VAL A 430 6.86 -9.97 -9.81
C VAL A 430 6.84 -11.43 -10.26
N GLY A 431 8.02 -12.02 -10.37
CA GLY A 431 8.19 -13.44 -10.65
C GLY A 431 8.18 -14.32 -9.40
N PHE A 432 7.94 -15.61 -9.58
CA PHE A 432 8.08 -16.59 -8.49
C PHE A 432 9.51 -16.60 -7.96
N PRO A 433 9.71 -16.60 -6.63
CA PRO A 433 11.03 -16.63 -6.06
C PRO A 433 11.76 -17.92 -6.41
N SER A 434 13.05 -17.79 -6.72
CA SER A 434 13.98 -18.91 -6.93
C SER A 434 14.94 -19.11 -5.75
N GLU A 435 15.00 -18.13 -4.84
CA GLU A 435 15.84 -18.17 -3.66
C GLU A 435 15.36 -19.22 -2.66
N GLU A 436 16.30 -19.70 -1.86
CA GLU A 436 16.03 -20.68 -0.83
C GLU A 436 15.36 -20.01 0.38
N ILE A 437 14.27 -20.57 0.86
CA ILE A 437 13.52 -20.04 2.02
C ILE A 437 14.43 -20.00 3.25
N ARG A 438 14.44 -18.85 3.95
CA ARG A 438 15.22 -18.66 5.19
C ARG A 438 14.50 -17.79 6.21
N GLY A 439 14.68 -18.09 7.50
CA GLY A 439 14.22 -17.23 8.60
C GLY A 439 12.71 -16.98 8.57
N ASP A 440 12.29 -15.72 8.52
CA ASP A 440 10.88 -15.32 8.59
C ASP A 440 10.04 -15.77 7.38
N GLU A 441 10.67 -16.06 6.24
CA GLU A 441 10.02 -16.53 5.01
C GLU A 441 9.38 -17.93 5.18
N LEU A 442 9.82 -18.68 6.18
CA LEU A 442 9.19 -19.97 6.53
C LEU A 442 7.75 -19.74 7.02
N ILE A 443 7.55 -18.73 7.86
CA ILE A 443 6.27 -18.45 8.49
C ILE A 443 5.43 -17.44 7.70
N PHE A 444 6.04 -16.64 6.82
CA PHE A 444 5.33 -15.69 5.97
C PHE A 444 6.18 -15.29 4.76
N TYR A 445 5.71 -15.59 3.54
CA TYR A 445 6.45 -15.24 2.32
C TYR A 445 5.54 -14.65 1.25
N SER A 446 5.27 -13.34 1.37
CA SER A 446 4.34 -12.62 0.49
C SER A 446 4.72 -12.65 -0.98
N THR A 447 5.99 -12.83 -1.35
CA THR A 447 6.40 -12.92 -2.76
C THR A 447 5.73 -14.08 -3.50
N LEU A 448 5.42 -15.19 -2.81
CA LEU A 448 4.71 -16.33 -3.42
C LEU A 448 3.29 -15.97 -3.91
N PRO A 449 2.36 -15.51 -3.05
CA PRO A 449 1.03 -15.13 -3.50
C PRO A 449 1.04 -13.88 -4.39
N GLN A 450 2.04 -13.00 -4.26
CA GLN A 450 2.23 -11.87 -5.17
C GLN A 450 2.51 -12.35 -6.60
N ALA A 451 3.51 -13.20 -6.80
CA ALA A 451 3.83 -13.78 -8.11
C ALA A 451 2.64 -14.55 -8.71
N LEU A 452 1.98 -15.38 -7.88
CA LEU A 452 0.77 -16.10 -8.29
C LEU A 452 -0.31 -15.15 -8.80
N SER A 453 -0.55 -14.05 -8.09
CA SER A 453 -1.59 -13.08 -8.46
C SER A 453 -1.16 -12.19 -9.64
N THR A 454 0.13 -11.88 -9.79
CA THR A 454 0.64 -11.18 -10.98
C THR A 454 0.34 -12.00 -12.23
N GLU A 455 0.74 -13.28 -12.26
CA GLU A 455 0.49 -14.13 -13.42
C GLU A 455 -1.00 -14.41 -13.64
N ALA A 456 -1.76 -14.66 -12.58
CA ALA A 456 -3.17 -15.00 -12.69
C ALA A 456 -4.07 -13.80 -13.00
N GLU A 457 -3.80 -12.63 -12.42
CA GLU A 457 -4.66 -11.46 -12.55
C GLU A 457 -4.08 -10.44 -13.54
N MET A 458 -2.87 -9.94 -13.30
CA MET A 458 -2.28 -8.83 -14.09
C MET A 458 -1.96 -9.22 -15.53
N MET A 459 -1.49 -10.45 -15.74
CA MET A 459 -1.05 -10.92 -17.06
C MET A 459 -2.17 -11.58 -17.88
N THR A 460 -3.41 -11.58 -17.37
CA THR A 460 -4.54 -12.15 -18.11
C THR A 460 -4.82 -11.38 -19.39
N ARG A 461 -5.04 -12.09 -20.49
CA ARG A 461 -5.40 -11.56 -21.80
C ARG A 461 -6.84 -11.93 -22.14
N TYR A 462 -7.48 -11.10 -22.96
CA TYR A 462 -8.84 -11.35 -23.45
C TYR A 462 -8.85 -11.82 -24.90
N ASP A 463 -8.11 -12.88 -25.19
CA ASP A 463 -7.88 -13.42 -26.53
C ASP A 463 -8.53 -14.80 -26.77
N GLY A 464 -9.39 -15.29 -25.85
CA GLY A 464 -10.01 -16.62 -25.98
C GLY A 464 -11.31 -16.84 -25.18
N ASP A 465 -11.95 -17.99 -25.38
CA ASP A 465 -13.11 -18.43 -24.61
C ASP A 465 -12.65 -18.96 -23.24
N PRO A 466 -13.21 -18.51 -22.10
CA PRO A 466 -14.36 -17.60 -21.96
C PRO A 466 -14.02 -16.13 -21.79
N LEU A 467 -12.75 -15.77 -21.59
CA LEU A 467 -12.35 -14.39 -21.33
C LEU A 467 -12.15 -13.62 -22.63
N ASP A 468 -13.22 -13.04 -23.15
CA ASP A 468 -13.26 -12.32 -24.43
C ASP A 468 -13.35 -10.79 -24.29
N GLY A 469 -13.37 -10.28 -23.05
CA GLY A 469 -13.46 -8.86 -22.76
C GLY A 469 -14.80 -8.23 -23.16
N CYS A 470 -15.80 -9.03 -23.51
CA CYS A 470 -17.13 -8.58 -23.94
C CYS A 470 -18.24 -9.26 -23.13
N ASN A 471 -18.22 -10.59 -23.11
CA ASN A 471 -19.15 -11.43 -22.37
C ASN A 471 -18.59 -11.88 -21.02
N CYS A 472 -17.28 -12.08 -20.92
CA CYS A 472 -16.62 -12.28 -19.64
C CYS A 472 -15.29 -11.54 -19.56
N CYS A 473 -14.98 -11.09 -18.34
CA CYS A 473 -13.70 -10.51 -17.97
C CYS A 473 -13.28 -11.04 -16.59
N ILE A 474 -12.19 -10.53 -16.03
CA ILE A 474 -11.88 -10.75 -14.62
C ILE A 474 -11.98 -9.45 -13.81
N GLN A 475 -12.40 -9.56 -12.55
CA GLN A 475 -12.21 -8.51 -11.57
C GLN A 475 -10.76 -8.52 -11.05
N ARG A 476 -10.22 -7.35 -10.67
CA ARG A 476 -8.91 -7.21 -10.05
C ARG A 476 -9.04 -6.99 -8.56
N VAL A 477 -8.30 -7.79 -7.80
CA VAL A 477 -8.00 -7.53 -6.39
C VAL A 477 -6.55 -7.13 -6.24
N HIS A 478 -5.66 -7.78 -6.99
CA HIS A 478 -4.28 -7.34 -7.12
C HIS A 478 -4.28 -6.01 -7.86
N VAL A 479 -4.12 -4.91 -7.13
CA VAL A 479 -3.93 -3.57 -7.68
C VAL A 479 -2.56 -3.05 -7.32
N THR A 480 -2.10 -2.09 -8.10
CA THR A 480 -0.83 -1.39 -7.94
C THR A 480 -1.10 0.03 -7.46
N GLY A 481 -0.10 0.67 -6.84
CA GLY A 481 -0.18 2.07 -6.39
C GLY A 481 -0.66 2.99 -7.52
N GLY A 482 -0.03 2.91 -8.68
CA GLY A 482 -0.39 3.57 -9.94
C GLY A 482 -1.17 2.67 -10.90
N THR A 483 -1.50 3.20 -12.08
CA THR A 483 -2.27 2.51 -13.14
C THR A 483 -3.69 2.11 -12.69
N THR A 484 -4.35 2.96 -11.89
CA THR A 484 -5.70 2.69 -11.37
C THR A 484 -6.67 3.84 -11.60
N GLY A 485 -7.89 3.53 -12.03
CA GLY A 485 -8.95 4.51 -12.30
C GLY A 485 -10.23 4.28 -11.49
N ILE A 486 -11.01 5.35 -11.30
CA ILE A 486 -12.40 5.27 -10.83
C ILE A 486 -13.27 6.30 -11.56
N LEU A 487 -14.47 5.88 -12.00
CA LEU A 487 -15.45 6.81 -12.54
C LEU A 487 -16.00 7.68 -11.41
N ILE A 488 -16.12 8.99 -11.61
CA ILE A 488 -16.60 9.92 -10.58
C ILE A 488 -18.02 9.57 -10.13
N GLY A 489 -18.87 9.09 -11.04
CA GLY A 489 -20.19 8.57 -10.67
C GLY A 489 -20.12 7.38 -9.70
N SER A 490 -19.12 6.51 -9.86
CA SER A 490 -18.86 5.41 -8.91
C SER A 490 -18.25 5.93 -7.60
N LEU A 491 -17.33 6.89 -7.68
CA LEU A 491 -16.73 7.54 -6.51
C LEU A 491 -17.80 8.18 -5.62
N ARG A 492 -18.70 9.00 -6.17
CA ARG A 492 -19.78 9.67 -5.42
C ARG A 492 -20.83 8.68 -4.90
N ARG A 493 -21.14 7.65 -5.69
CA ARG A 493 -22.12 6.63 -5.31
C ARG A 493 -21.60 5.76 -4.17
N TYR A 494 -20.40 5.19 -4.29
CA TYR A 494 -19.86 4.17 -3.38
C TYR A 494 -18.98 4.73 -2.27
N ARG A 495 -18.44 5.94 -2.47
CA ARG A 495 -17.60 6.65 -1.51
C ARG A 495 -16.44 5.81 -0.97
N PRO A 496 -15.68 5.09 -1.84
CA PRO A 496 -14.51 4.35 -1.39
C PRO A 496 -13.44 5.29 -0.85
N PHE A 497 -12.74 4.81 0.18
CA PHE A 497 -11.62 5.50 0.80
C PHE A 497 -10.63 4.50 1.39
N THR A 498 -9.40 4.97 1.60
CA THR A 498 -8.41 4.28 2.41
C THR A 498 -8.33 4.94 3.78
N PRO A 499 -8.44 4.19 4.88
CA PRO A 499 -8.40 4.81 6.20
C PRO A 499 -7.08 5.55 6.50
N THR A 500 -7.16 6.64 7.26
CA THR A 500 -6.00 7.52 7.53
C THR A 500 -4.88 6.88 8.35
N PHE A 501 -5.13 5.74 8.99
CA PHE A 501 -4.12 4.97 9.72
C PHE A 501 -3.34 3.97 8.84
N ILE A 502 -3.70 3.83 7.56
CA ILE A 502 -2.99 2.96 6.62
C ILE A 502 -1.75 3.67 6.06
N GLY A 503 -0.58 3.25 6.51
CA GLY A 503 0.73 3.81 6.11
C GLY A 503 1.47 3.07 4.99
N ARG A 504 0.84 2.09 4.33
CA ARG A 504 1.44 1.34 3.21
C ARG A 504 0.36 0.53 2.49
N ALA A 505 0.51 0.35 1.17
CA ALA A 505 -0.38 -0.46 0.33
C ALA A 505 -1.84 0.05 0.38
N GLU A 506 -1.95 1.37 0.38
CA GLU A 506 -3.17 2.14 0.45
C GLU A 506 -4.13 1.84 -0.71
N ASP A 507 -3.60 1.51 -1.88
CA ASP A 507 -4.32 1.03 -3.06
C ASP A 507 -5.07 -0.28 -2.77
N GLN A 508 -4.42 -1.20 -2.04
CA GLN A 508 -5.01 -2.48 -1.67
C GLN A 508 -6.05 -2.34 -0.58
N ALA A 509 -5.86 -1.38 0.33
CA ALA A 509 -6.82 -1.05 1.38
C ALA A 509 -8.04 -0.29 0.84
N TYR A 510 -7.91 0.45 -0.26
CA TYR A 510 -8.98 1.29 -0.82
C TYR A 510 -10.25 0.50 -1.13
N ILE A 511 -10.11 -0.64 -1.81
CA ILE A 511 -11.26 -1.49 -2.18
C ILE A 511 -11.97 -2.09 -0.96
N MET A 512 -11.25 -2.29 0.15
CA MET A 512 -11.81 -2.90 1.36
C MET A 512 -13.01 -2.10 1.89
N SER A 513 -13.02 -0.77 1.72
CA SER A 513 -14.09 0.12 2.18
C SER A 513 -15.45 -0.08 1.48
N VAL A 514 -15.49 -0.82 0.37
CA VAL A 514 -16.67 -0.95 -0.50
C VAL A 514 -17.02 -2.39 -0.88
N LEU A 515 -16.40 -3.39 -0.24
CA LEU A 515 -16.63 -4.80 -0.57
C LEU A 515 -18.07 -5.27 -0.31
N PHE A 516 -18.74 -4.65 0.66
CA PHE A 516 -19.91 -5.16 1.36
C PHE A 516 -21.19 -4.31 1.20
N ARG A 517 -21.26 -3.46 0.17
CA ARG A 517 -22.37 -2.53 0.03
C ARG A 517 -23.70 -3.25 -0.19
N GLU A 518 -24.69 -2.92 0.62
CA GLU A 518 -26.08 -3.35 0.42
C GLU A 518 -26.99 -2.15 0.03
N PRO A 519 -27.97 -2.35 -0.87
CA PRO A 519 -28.11 -3.53 -1.74
C PRO A 519 -27.01 -3.56 -2.83
N PRO A 520 -26.77 -4.72 -3.47
CA PRO A 520 -25.90 -4.83 -4.65
C PRO A 520 -26.36 -3.90 -5.80
N PRO A 521 -25.51 -3.59 -6.79
CA PRO A 521 -24.25 -4.26 -7.09
C PRO A 521 -23.05 -3.84 -6.23
N TYR A 522 -22.08 -4.73 -6.07
CA TYR A 522 -20.82 -4.46 -5.38
C TYR A 522 -19.79 -3.78 -6.31
N LEU A 523 -19.11 -2.73 -5.84
CA LEU A 523 -18.07 -2.04 -6.63
C LEU A 523 -16.80 -2.90 -6.73
N ARG A 524 -16.27 -3.09 -7.94
CA ARG A 524 -15.04 -3.84 -8.20
C ARG A 524 -14.16 -3.13 -9.24
N TYR A 525 -12.87 -3.49 -9.25
CA TYR A 525 -11.97 -3.15 -10.35
C TYR A 525 -12.18 -4.12 -11.50
N VAL A 526 -12.32 -3.62 -12.72
CA VAL A 526 -12.10 -4.43 -13.91
C VAL A 526 -10.62 -4.49 -14.25
N HIS A 527 -10.15 -5.68 -14.62
CA HIS A 527 -8.87 -5.83 -15.30
C HIS A 527 -8.98 -5.29 -16.71
N LYS A 528 -8.20 -4.26 -17.06
CA LYS A 528 -8.02 -3.89 -18.47
C LYS A 528 -6.78 -4.58 -19.01
N ASP A 529 -7.02 -5.62 -19.79
CA ASP A 529 -5.97 -6.31 -20.52
C ASP A 529 -5.21 -5.33 -21.42
N GLY A 530 -3.88 -5.45 -21.40
CA GLY A 530 -2.98 -4.61 -22.17
C GLY A 530 -2.82 -3.17 -21.66
N LEU A 531 -3.58 -2.69 -20.67
CA LEU A 531 -3.26 -1.40 -20.02
C LEU A 531 -2.07 -1.60 -19.08
N VAL A 532 -0.86 -1.35 -19.57
CA VAL A 532 0.39 -1.58 -18.85
C VAL A 532 1.19 -0.28 -18.74
N MET A 533 1.76 -0.02 -17.56
CA MET A 533 2.81 0.98 -17.39
C MET A 533 4.16 0.29 -17.14
N ARG A 534 5.24 0.88 -17.64
CA ARG A 534 6.61 0.42 -17.41
C ARG A 534 7.11 0.99 -16.09
N HIS A 535 7.69 0.15 -15.24
CA HIS A 535 8.22 0.52 -13.92
C HIS A 535 9.73 0.65 -13.97
N ASP A 536 10.23 1.86 -13.76
CA ASP A 536 11.63 2.23 -13.99
C ASP A 536 12.40 2.41 -12.66
N LYS A 537 12.19 1.50 -11.70
CA LYS A 537 12.82 1.56 -10.35
C LYS A 537 14.34 1.70 -10.37
N GLU A 538 14.99 1.04 -11.34
CA GLU A 538 16.45 0.99 -11.41
C GLU A 538 17.06 2.34 -11.83
N VAL A 539 16.28 3.23 -12.48
CA VAL A 539 16.72 4.58 -12.87
C VAL A 539 16.95 5.47 -11.64
N PHE A 540 16.16 5.25 -10.59
CA PHE A 540 16.23 6.00 -9.33
C PHE A 540 17.12 5.31 -8.27
N ALA A 541 17.83 4.24 -8.66
CA ALA A 541 18.62 3.40 -7.76
C ALA A 541 19.92 4.08 -7.29
N GLY A 542 19.81 4.92 -6.26
CA GLY A 542 20.92 5.38 -5.42
C GLY A 542 21.04 4.63 -4.08
N GLU A 543 21.89 5.13 -3.18
CA GLU A 543 22.04 4.68 -1.77
C GLU A 543 20.72 4.65 -0.98
N ALA A 544 19.71 5.42 -1.43
CA ALA A 544 18.36 5.46 -0.89
C ALA A 544 17.65 4.08 -0.83
N ILE A 545 17.92 3.16 -1.77
CA ILE A 545 17.30 1.83 -1.79
C ILE A 545 17.68 1.00 -0.55
N LYS A 546 18.91 1.12 -0.05
CA LYS A 546 19.37 0.34 1.12
C LYS A 546 18.71 0.80 2.41
N SER A 547 18.56 2.12 2.60
CA SER A 547 17.86 2.70 3.75
C SER A 547 16.34 2.44 3.70
N ALA A 548 15.73 2.57 2.51
CA ALA A 548 14.31 2.32 2.28
C ALA A 548 13.89 0.84 2.45
N ALA A 549 14.78 -0.11 2.18
CA ALA A 549 14.46 -1.55 2.26
C ALA A 549 14.05 -2.00 3.68
N LEU A 550 14.69 -1.46 4.72
CA LEU A 550 14.30 -1.72 6.11
C LEU A 550 12.96 -1.06 6.45
N GLY A 551 12.75 0.18 6.02
CA GLY A 551 11.47 0.88 6.16
C GLY A 551 10.31 0.12 5.53
N LYS A 552 10.50 -0.41 4.31
CA LYS A 552 9.56 -1.29 3.61
C LYS A 552 9.27 -2.57 4.38
N THR A 553 10.31 -3.22 4.88
CA THR A 553 10.18 -4.45 5.68
C THR A 553 9.34 -4.22 6.94
N VAL A 554 9.63 -3.17 7.71
CA VAL A 554 8.83 -2.80 8.88
C VAL A 554 7.40 -2.39 8.48
N GLY A 555 7.25 -1.68 7.37
CA GLY A 555 5.96 -1.31 6.79
C GLY A 555 5.07 -2.52 6.51
N ASP A 556 5.63 -3.64 6.01
CA ASP A 556 4.88 -4.88 5.79
C ASP A 556 4.43 -5.55 7.10
N TYR A 557 5.19 -5.43 8.19
CA TYR A 557 4.77 -5.92 9.51
C TYR A 557 3.59 -5.10 10.05
N ILE A 558 3.67 -3.78 9.91
CA ILE A 558 2.61 -2.84 10.30
C ILE A 558 1.36 -3.06 9.46
N ARG A 559 1.54 -3.24 8.16
CA ARG A 559 0.48 -3.55 7.21
C ARG A 559 -0.27 -4.81 7.62
N LEU A 560 0.43 -5.86 8.03
CA LEU A 560 -0.19 -7.10 8.49
C LEU A 560 -1.09 -6.88 9.72
N VAL A 561 -0.65 -6.03 10.66
CA VAL A 561 -1.48 -5.65 11.81
C VAL A 561 -2.68 -4.82 11.39
N TRP A 562 -2.47 -3.73 10.65
CA TRP A 562 -3.54 -2.82 10.27
C TRP A 562 -4.57 -3.44 9.34
N PHE A 563 -4.17 -4.25 8.36
CA PHE A 563 -5.11 -4.92 7.44
C PHE A 563 -5.99 -5.92 8.20
N SER A 564 -5.41 -6.64 9.16
CA SER A 564 -6.14 -7.57 10.01
C SER A 564 -7.16 -6.85 10.90
N LEU A 565 -6.77 -5.74 11.51
CA LEU A 565 -7.68 -4.92 12.32
C LEU A 565 -8.75 -4.23 11.48
N TYR A 566 -8.37 -3.73 10.31
CA TYR A 566 -9.29 -3.09 9.38
C TYR A 566 -10.34 -4.09 8.89
N ALA A 567 -9.94 -5.29 8.46
CA ALA A 567 -10.86 -6.34 8.04
C ALA A 567 -11.87 -6.74 9.13
N ARG A 568 -11.50 -6.62 10.42
CA ARG A 568 -12.40 -6.85 11.57
C ARG A 568 -13.33 -5.67 11.86
N ALA A 569 -12.95 -4.45 11.45
CA ALA A 569 -13.76 -3.25 11.57
C ALA A 569 -14.86 -3.14 10.50
N LEU A 570 -14.72 -3.88 9.39
CA LEU A 570 -15.68 -3.85 8.29
C LEU A 570 -17.02 -4.53 8.65
N PRO A 571 -18.11 -4.20 7.94
CA PRO A 571 -19.40 -4.87 8.10
C PRO A 571 -19.39 -6.37 7.79
N TRP A 572 -18.57 -6.83 6.85
CA TRP A 572 -18.40 -8.25 6.57
C TRP A 572 -17.50 -8.93 7.61
N PRO A 573 -17.72 -10.22 7.91
CA PRO A 573 -16.77 -11.00 8.70
C PRO A 573 -15.39 -10.99 8.06
N ALA A 574 -14.34 -10.83 8.88
CA ALA A 574 -12.95 -10.77 8.41
C ALA A 574 -12.56 -11.96 7.52
N ARG A 575 -13.09 -13.17 7.80
CA ARG A 575 -12.87 -14.37 6.96
C ARG A 575 -13.44 -14.23 5.55
N ARG A 576 -14.63 -13.61 5.40
CA ARG A 576 -15.24 -13.35 4.09
C ARG A 576 -14.44 -12.28 3.33
N THR A 577 -14.09 -11.18 4.00
CA THR A 577 -13.22 -10.13 3.45
C THR A 577 -11.90 -10.72 2.96
N LYS A 578 -11.25 -11.53 3.79
CA LYS A 578 -10.01 -12.23 3.45
C LYS A 578 -10.18 -13.15 2.23
N ALA A 579 -11.20 -14.02 2.23
CA ALA A 579 -11.40 -14.98 1.15
C ALA A 579 -11.55 -14.31 -0.22
N LEU A 580 -12.24 -13.16 -0.28
CA LEU A 580 -12.33 -12.36 -1.49
C LEU A 580 -10.98 -11.75 -1.88
N LEU A 581 -10.18 -11.31 -0.90
CA LEU A 581 -8.92 -10.60 -1.11
C LEU A 581 -7.70 -11.52 -1.31
N ASP A 582 -7.80 -12.80 -0.98
CA ASP A 582 -6.74 -13.78 -1.15
C ASP A 582 -6.39 -13.97 -2.64
N PRO A 583 -5.17 -14.39 -3.00
CA PRO A 583 -4.05 -14.59 -2.08
C PRO A 583 -3.19 -13.32 -1.92
N PHE A 584 -3.32 -12.32 -2.80
CA PHE A 584 -2.49 -11.11 -2.80
C PHE A 584 -2.69 -10.24 -1.56
N THR A 585 -3.81 -9.51 -1.49
CA THR A 585 -4.11 -8.60 -0.38
C THR A 585 -4.44 -9.39 0.89
N GLY A 586 -5.17 -10.49 0.72
CA GLY A 586 -5.67 -11.32 1.80
C GLY A 586 -4.56 -11.98 2.64
N CYS A 587 -3.37 -12.24 2.10
CA CYS A 587 -2.28 -12.80 2.90
C CYS A 587 -1.82 -11.89 4.06
N PHE A 588 -2.08 -10.58 3.99
CA PHE A 588 -1.83 -9.64 5.08
C PHE A 588 -2.97 -9.54 6.11
N ILE A 589 -4.06 -10.29 5.91
CA ILE A 589 -5.17 -10.42 6.86
C ILE A 589 -5.00 -11.75 7.60
N SER A 590 -4.62 -11.66 8.87
CA SER A 590 -4.32 -12.81 9.73
C SER A 590 -5.28 -12.89 10.92
N PRO A 591 -5.59 -14.10 11.40
CA PRO A 591 -6.22 -14.27 12.72
C PRO A 591 -5.28 -13.88 13.87
N MET A 592 -3.95 -13.92 13.66
CA MET A 592 -2.92 -13.65 14.67
C MET A 592 -1.92 -12.56 14.22
N PRO A 593 -2.38 -11.33 13.92
CA PRO A 593 -1.54 -10.29 13.35
C PRO A 593 -0.33 -9.90 14.21
N PHE A 594 -0.49 -9.76 15.53
CA PHE A 594 0.62 -9.32 16.38
C PHE A 594 1.69 -10.40 16.50
N THR A 595 1.27 -11.66 16.67
CA THR A 595 2.15 -12.83 16.69
C THR A 595 2.98 -12.91 15.43
N MET A 596 2.34 -12.78 14.26
CA MET A 596 3.03 -12.77 12.99
C MET A 596 3.99 -11.59 12.85
N ALA A 597 3.60 -10.38 13.23
CA ALA A 597 4.48 -9.20 13.16
C ALA A 597 5.71 -9.33 14.08
N TYR A 598 5.53 -9.78 15.33
CA TYR A 598 6.62 -9.97 16.29
C TYR A 598 7.58 -11.09 15.87
N LEU A 599 7.05 -12.23 15.42
CA LEU A 599 7.87 -13.35 14.95
C LEU A 599 8.67 -12.96 13.71
N ARG A 600 8.04 -12.31 12.72
CA ARG A 600 8.74 -11.87 11.51
C ARG A 600 9.85 -10.87 11.82
N LEU A 601 9.58 -9.89 12.68
CA LEU A 601 10.58 -8.93 13.13
C LEU A 601 11.79 -9.64 13.76
N ALA A 602 11.54 -10.56 14.70
CA ALA A 602 12.60 -11.24 15.44
C ALA A 602 13.42 -12.21 14.58
N LEU A 603 12.76 -12.97 13.69
CA LEU A 603 13.40 -13.93 12.79
C LEU A 603 14.19 -13.24 11.68
N LYS A 604 13.68 -12.12 11.13
CA LYS A 604 14.43 -11.33 10.15
C LYS A 604 15.66 -10.69 10.77
N ALA A 605 15.55 -10.15 11.99
CA ALA A 605 16.69 -9.63 12.73
C ALA A 605 17.74 -10.72 13.00
N ALA A 606 17.30 -11.92 13.41
CA ALA A 606 18.19 -13.06 13.61
C ALA A 606 18.91 -13.47 12.31
N THR A 607 18.24 -13.35 11.16
CA THR A 607 18.87 -13.59 9.84
C THR A 607 19.98 -12.59 9.53
N PHE A 608 19.78 -11.31 9.87
CA PHE A 608 20.83 -10.30 9.71
C PHE A 608 22.00 -10.57 10.68
N PHE A 609 21.74 -10.90 11.94
CA PHE A 609 22.78 -11.20 12.91
C PHE A 609 23.62 -12.43 12.56
N GLU A 610 23.00 -13.47 12.00
CA GLU A 610 23.71 -14.65 11.50
C GLU A 610 24.73 -14.28 10.43
N ASN A 611 24.41 -13.31 9.58
CA ASN A 611 25.27 -12.81 8.51
C ASN A 611 26.18 -11.65 8.95
N ARG A 612 26.22 -11.33 10.26
CA ARG A 612 26.96 -10.18 10.84
C ARG A 612 26.61 -8.84 10.19
N ASP A 613 25.33 -8.66 9.92
CA ASP A 613 24.81 -7.50 9.22
C ASP A 613 24.19 -6.50 10.22
N GLU A 614 24.72 -5.28 10.25
CA GLU A 614 24.29 -4.20 11.15
C GLU A 614 22.83 -3.79 10.92
N ARG A 615 22.26 -4.12 9.75
CA ARG A 615 20.83 -3.90 9.46
C ARG A 615 19.89 -4.57 10.47
N GLY A 616 20.35 -5.63 11.16
CA GLY A 616 19.59 -6.25 12.24
C GLY A 616 19.25 -5.28 13.38
N TYR A 617 20.16 -4.37 13.73
CA TYR A 617 19.96 -3.40 14.81
C TYR A 617 18.98 -2.31 14.41
N GLU A 618 19.16 -1.73 13.22
CA GLU A 618 18.26 -0.70 12.69
C GLU A 618 16.84 -1.25 12.46
N LEU A 619 16.72 -2.50 12.00
CA LEU A 619 15.43 -3.19 11.88
C LEU A 619 14.73 -3.28 13.23
N LEU A 620 15.41 -3.75 14.28
CA LEU A 620 14.82 -3.88 15.62
C LEU A 620 14.47 -2.52 16.21
N LYS A 621 15.35 -1.53 16.11
CA LYS A 621 15.11 -0.17 16.61
C LYS A 621 13.84 0.43 15.98
N THR A 622 13.74 0.38 14.65
CA THR A 622 12.60 0.94 13.90
C THR A 622 11.33 0.12 14.10
N GLY A 623 11.45 -1.21 14.02
CA GLY A 623 10.33 -2.15 14.15
C GLY A 623 9.68 -2.11 15.53
N ILE A 624 10.47 -2.14 16.60
CA ILE A 624 9.99 -2.06 17.99
C ILE A 624 9.26 -0.73 18.20
N GLY A 625 9.87 0.39 17.81
CA GLY A 625 9.28 1.71 17.99
C GLY A 625 7.92 1.85 17.30
N ARG A 626 7.80 1.38 16.05
CA ARG A 626 6.53 1.48 15.29
C ARG A 626 5.47 0.49 15.78
N LEU A 627 5.84 -0.75 16.11
CA LEU A 627 4.87 -1.73 16.65
C LEU A 627 4.34 -1.32 18.03
N ARG A 628 5.18 -0.76 18.91
CA ARG A 628 4.74 -0.22 20.21
C ARG A 628 3.68 0.88 20.05
N LYS A 629 3.85 1.78 19.07
CA LYS A 629 2.86 2.83 18.78
C LYS A 629 1.50 2.23 18.43
N ILE A 630 1.45 1.18 17.62
CA ILE A 630 0.18 0.52 17.24
C ILE A 630 -0.47 -0.18 18.43
N SER A 631 0.30 -0.91 19.23
CA SER A 631 -0.21 -1.55 20.45
C SER A 631 -0.75 -0.50 21.44
N GLY A 632 -0.11 0.67 21.53
CA GLY A 632 -0.58 1.81 22.31
C GLY A 632 -1.89 2.41 21.77
N VAL A 633 -2.00 2.62 20.46
CA VAL A 633 -3.21 3.18 19.81
C VAL A 633 -4.41 2.24 19.95
N THR A 634 -4.19 0.94 19.79
CA THR A 634 -5.26 -0.05 19.90
C THR A 634 -5.62 -0.35 21.35
N GLY A 635 -4.70 -0.15 22.31
CA GLY A 635 -4.94 -0.43 23.73
C GLY A 635 -5.41 -1.86 24.01
N GLY A 636 -5.16 -2.81 23.10
CA GLY A 636 -5.73 -4.15 23.13
C GLY A 636 -7.25 -4.22 22.86
N ASN A 637 -7.90 -3.13 22.44
CA ASN A 637 -9.31 -3.04 22.11
C ASN A 637 -9.54 -2.87 20.59
N PRO A 638 -9.89 -3.95 19.87
CA PRO A 638 -10.22 -3.90 18.45
C PRO A 638 -11.37 -2.95 18.09
N GLY A 639 -12.24 -2.59 19.06
CA GLY A 639 -13.34 -1.65 18.86
C GLY A 639 -12.89 -0.26 18.44
N LEU A 640 -11.71 0.19 18.87
CA LEU A 640 -11.19 1.52 18.51
C LEU A 640 -10.97 1.68 17.01
N VAL A 641 -10.53 0.63 16.32
CA VAL A 641 -10.35 0.67 14.86
C VAL A 641 -11.69 0.74 14.14
N LYS A 642 -12.72 0.09 14.69
CA LYS A 642 -14.09 0.19 14.18
C LYS A 642 -14.66 1.59 14.35
N ASP A 643 -14.40 2.25 15.47
CA ASP A 643 -14.84 3.62 15.72
C ASP A 643 -14.12 4.61 14.80
N LEU A 644 -12.80 4.46 14.62
CA LEU A 644 -12.02 5.24 13.64
C LEU A 644 -12.56 5.06 12.22
N TYR A 645 -12.75 3.81 11.78
CA TYR A 645 -13.33 3.52 10.46
C TYR A 645 -14.71 4.17 10.29
N SER A 646 -15.58 4.05 11.30
CA SER A 646 -16.95 4.59 11.23
C SER A 646 -16.94 6.12 11.15
N ARG A 647 -16.08 6.78 11.92
CA ARG A 647 -15.90 8.23 11.90
C ARG A 647 -15.35 8.73 10.56
N GLU A 648 -14.37 8.04 10.00
CA GLU A 648 -13.84 8.41 8.68
C GLU A 648 -14.87 8.18 7.58
N LYS A 649 -15.64 7.09 7.66
CA LYS A 649 -16.75 6.84 6.74
C LYS A 649 -17.80 7.97 6.81
N GLU A 650 -18.19 8.39 8.01
CA GLU A 650 -19.08 9.53 8.21
C GLU A 650 -18.52 10.82 7.58
N ALA A 651 -17.23 11.09 7.78
CA ALA A 651 -16.57 12.26 7.20
C ALA A 651 -16.61 12.25 5.65
N TRP A 652 -16.37 11.10 5.03
CA TRP A 652 -16.51 10.94 3.58
C TRP A 652 -17.97 11.04 3.12
N ASP A 653 -18.92 10.55 3.91
CA ASP A 653 -20.33 10.72 3.62
C ASP A 653 -20.71 12.22 3.59
N VAL A 654 -20.29 12.99 4.60
CA VAL A 654 -20.46 14.46 4.62
C VAL A 654 -19.79 15.13 3.43
N TYR A 655 -18.58 14.71 3.06
CA TYR A 655 -17.85 15.26 1.91
C TYR A 655 -18.66 15.13 0.61
N TYR A 656 -19.12 13.92 0.29
CA TYR A 656 -19.85 13.70 -0.96
C TYR A 656 -21.27 14.27 -0.92
N ASP A 657 -21.95 14.25 0.23
CA ASP A 657 -23.25 14.91 0.38
C ASP A 657 -23.15 16.43 0.20
N ALA A 658 -22.06 17.05 0.65
CA ALA A 658 -21.79 18.46 0.45
C ALA A 658 -21.60 18.77 -1.06
N LEU A 659 -20.83 17.95 -1.77
CA LEU A 659 -20.65 18.10 -3.22
C LEU A 659 -21.96 17.94 -3.99
N ASP A 660 -22.78 16.94 -3.65
CA ASP A 660 -24.09 16.72 -4.27
C ASP A 660 -25.03 17.92 -4.03
N ALA A 661 -25.04 18.46 -2.81
CA ALA A 661 -25.88 19.59 -2.44
C ALA A 661 -25.47 20.89 -3.16
N VAL A 662 -24.17 21.20 -3.20
CA VAL A 662 -23.68 22.43 -3.86
C VAL A 662 -23.81 22.34 -5.38
N GLU A 663 -23.63 21.17 -6.00
CA GLU A 663 -23.88 20.99 -7.44
C GLU A 663 -25.34 21.29 -7.79
N LYS A 664 -26.28 20.80 -6.98
CA LYS A 664 -27.71 21.10 -7.16
C LYS A 664 -27.99 22.60 -7.00
N ALA A 665 -27.36 23.26 -6.02
CA ALA A 665 -27.49 24.69 -5.80
C ALA A 665 -26.91 25.52 -6.96
N LEU A 666 -25.77 25.10 -7.52
CA LEU A 666 -25.17 25.71 -8.71
C LEU A 666 -26.08 25.61 -9.93
N LYS A 667 -26.71 24.45 -10.17
CA LYS A 667 -27.73 24.28 -11.23
C LYS A 667 -28.94 25.20 -11.04
N GLY A 668 -29.26 25.54 -9.79
CA GLY A 668 -30.31 26.51 -9.42
C GLY A 668 -29.86 27.98 -9.41
N ASN A 669 -28.61 28.29 -9.80
CA ASN A 669 -28.01 29.63 -9.70
C ASN A 669 -28.08 30.24 -8.29
N ASP A 670 -27.96 29.43 -7.23
CA ASP A 670 -27.92 29.93 -5.86
C ASP A 670 -26.72 30.89 -5.66
N PRO A 671 -26.92 32.13 -5.19
CA PRO A 671 -25.85 33.13 -5.08
C PRO A 671 -24.70 32.71 -4.16
N PHE A 672 -25.00 31.95 -3.11
CA PHE A 672 -23.99 31.46 -2.18
C PHE A 672 -23.14 30.38 -2.84
N ALA A 673 -23.76 29.42 -3.52
CA ALA A 673 -23.05 28.38 -4.27
C ALA A 673 -22.17 28.98 -5.39
N VAL A 674 -22.66 29.97 -6.13
CA VAL A 674 -21.87 30.67 -7.17
C VAL A 674 -20.66 31.40 -6.58
N LYS A 675 -20.81 32.03 -5.41
CA LYS A 675 -19.68 32.67 -4.71
C LYS A 675 -18.63 31.62 -4.31
N LEU A 676 -19.06 30.48 -3.76
CA LEU A 676 -18.14 29.41 -3.40
C LEU A 676 -17.43 28.81 -4.61
N LYS A 677 -18.13 28.64 -5.75
CA LYS A 677 -17.50 28.19 -6.99
C LYS A 677 -16.35 29.11 -7.41
N LYS A 678 -16.57 30.42 -7.42
CA LYS A 678 -15.49 31.39 -7.72
C LYS A 678 -14.32 31.26 -6.75
N ARG A 679 -14.60 31.07 -5.46
CA ARG A 679 -13.54 30.89 -4.45
C ARG A 679 -12.77 29.59 -4.65
N ALA A 680 -13.44 28.49 -4.99
CA ALA A 680 -12.81 27.23 -5.32
C ALA A 680 -11.92 27.36 -6.58
N GLU A 681 -12.40 28.05 -7.61
CA GLU A 681 -11.62 28.36 -8.82
C GLU A 681 -10.36 29.18 -8.50
N GLU A 682 -10.43 30.14 -7.57
CA GLU A 682 -9.27 30.92 -7.11
C GLU A 682 -8.24 30.04 -6.39
N ILE A 683 -8.67 29.21 -5.44
CA ILE A 683 -7.78 28.30 -4.70
C ILE A 683 -7.10 27.33 -5.69
N VAL A 684 -7.88 26.68 -6.55
CA VAL A 684 -7.36 25.74 -7.56
C VAL A 684 -6.42 26.44 -8.54
N ARG A 685 -6.73 27.66 -8.98
CA ARG A 685 -5.79 28.43 -9.84
C ARG A 685 -4.48 28.71 -9.10
N GLY A 686 -4.54 29.01 -7.81
CA GLY A 686 -3.36 29.20 -6.97
C GLY A 686 -2.48 27.95 -6.88
N THR A 687 -3.03 26.75 -7.05
CA THR A 687 -2.25 25.49 -7.09
C THR A 687 -1.57 25.21 -8.42
N ARG A 688 -1.92 25.92 -9.49
CA ARG A 688 -1.37 25.68 -10.83
C ARG A 688 0.06 26.18 -10.94
N ILE A 689 0.93 25.37 -11.54
CA ILE A 689 2.28 25.79 -11.90
C ILE A 689 2.27 26.52 -13.26
N GLU A 690 2.95 27.64 -13.32
CA GLU A 690 3.35 28.27 -14.57
C GLU A 690 4.69 27.68 -15.01
N ILE A 691 4.63 26.73 -15.94
CA ILE A 691 5.80 26.20 -16.64
C ILE A 691 6.01 27.14 -17.83
N GLU A 692 7.03 28.00 -17.75
CA GLU A 692 7.43 28.84 -18.89
C GLU A 692 7.94 27.93 -20.01
N ALA A 693 7.51 28.20 -21.24
CA ALA A 693 7.82 27.41 -22.43
C ALA A 693 9.22 27.69 -23.00
#